data_AF-A0A820RQY2-F1
#
_entry.id   AF-A0A820RQY2-F1
#
_cell.length_a   1.000
_cell.length_b   1.000
_cell.length_c   1.000
_cell.angle_alpha   90.00
_cell.angle_beta   90.00
_cell.angle_gamma   90.00
#
_symmetry.space_group_name_H-M   'P 1'
#
loop_
_entity.id
_entity.type
_entity.pdbx_description
1 polymer ?
#
loop_
_entity_poly.entity_id
_entity_poly.type
_entity_poly.pdbx_seq_one_letter_code
_entity_poly.pdbx_strand_id
1 'polypeptide(L)'
;MPDGVRLSVTLTVPIVTRCSETFPVLLQYKPYRKDDALFYSDQSDARYLARRGFIVAQVDIRGTGSSEGVLVDREYSSQELNDCEQIIQQLANDHRSNGRVGMYGISWSGFNTLMMGTLRRPPALRALFAAHGTDDLYKSDIHYPDGIMHLDNYLIFIDHINGIPSSRGYNINEQWMKERFRQRPWIDLYLSQQIDGSFWKENSIKYAYNNLTLPVYLIGGLYDAYRDFALRVYEKSRQNSPKIKVTIGPFVHAMPENVNRHPGPSFDGKAEMIRWFNYWLKDDKNGTEIMKEPEITLFVRTGLTTGHYRYETEWPIARQEIQRMHMCKGHQLIEKNACNDVDTLEYRPWIGFEAGTWLGGLTGDQQPFDKDCLVYDSEPIKKAIEIIGIVNVSLHVSTTARLTHWIVRLEDVDINGQVLLVTTGALNGAQRQNSPAYLQPNSRYTITFPLRFTTWTFYSGHRIRISVSNAMFPTYWPTPFSMNTSLFLNSSVTFVDLPVLPVLSSSSSPSPSFTQKQVSSDDILPEVFSAAKPRLYKRYETNTTTTITFERISYELLPNNCFMSALQTFNLTCSHRDPSVVRWSGRAQQTYVFDVRGYGSIDDIPLRNGDPQLYPNIDLTKRKHFIVLTESEVRSDRDCFYINFKRQLFQSNSTKNQSSHVFTFKGKHKRRFQ
;
A
#
# COMPACT_ATOMS: atom_id res chain seq x y z
N MET A 1 16.30 9.19 23.31
CA MET A 1 17.26 8.56 22.39
C MET A 1 18.67 8.97 22.80
N PRO A 2 19.73 8.24 22.40
CA PRO A 2 21.11 8.54 22.84
C PRO A 2 21.57 9.97 22.52
N ASP A 3 21.01 10.57 21.48
CA ASP A 3 21.25 11.96 21.05
C ASP A 3 20.36 13.00 21.78
N GLY A 4 19.65 12.59 22.83
CA GLY A 4 18.78 13.46 23.64
C GLY A 4 17.37 13.67 23.10
N VAL A 5 17.08 13.28 21.85
CA VAL A 5 15.72 13.41 21.28
C VAL A 5 14.74 12.46 21.97
N ARG A 6 13.55 12.96 22.32
CA ARG A 6 12.48 12.13 22.93
C ARG A 6 11.44 11.74 21.89
N LEU A 7 11.14 10.44 21.84
CA LEU A 7 10.05 9.92 21.04
C LEU A 7 8.81 9.74 21.91
N SER A 8 7.64 10.08 21.37
CA SER A 8 6.36 9.93 22.04
C SER A 8 5.89 8.49 21.96
N VAL A 9 5.61 7.91 23.13
CA VAL A 9 5.09 6.55 23.27
C VAL A 9 3.77 6.61 24.03
N THR A 10 2.71 6.05 23.46
CA THR A 10 1.48 5.72 24.20
C THR A 10 1.57 4.27 24.63
N LEU A 11 1.48 4.02 25.94
CA LEU A 11 1.42 2.68 26.51
C LEU A 11 -0.01 2.38 26.96
N THR A 12 -0.62 1.38 26.35
CA THR A 12 -1.88 0.80 26.85
C THR A 12 -1.51 -0.49 27.59
N VAL A 13 -1.74 -0.48 28.90
CA VAL A 13 -1.30 -1.57 29.80
C VAL A 13 -2.50 -2.32 30.35
N PRO A 14 -2.41 -3.65 30.54
CA PRO A 14 -3.40 -4.40 31.29
C PRO A 14 -3.53 -3.85 32.72
N ILE A 15 -4.72 -3.95 33.31
CA ILE A 15 -4.89 -3.64 34.73
C ILE A 15 -4.20 -4.75 35.53
N VAL A 16 -3.13 -4.38 36.22
CA VAL A 16 -2.36 -5.28 37.09
C VAL A 16 -3.19 -5.59 38.34
N THR A 17 -3.36 -6.87 38.67
CA THR A 17 -4.04 -7.30 39.91
C THR A 17 -3.04 -7.70 41.01
N ARG A 18 -1.77 -7.93 40.65
CA ARG A 18 -0.68 -8.26 41.57
C ARG A 18 0.62 -7.57 41.15
N CYS A 19 1.37 -7.02 42.11
CA CYS A 19 2.60 -6.25 41.83
C CYS A 19 3.68 -6.99 41.02
N SER A 20 3.65 -8.33 40.97
CA SER A 20 4.62 -9.16 40.23
C SER A 20 4.18 -9.54 38.81
N GLU A 21 2.99 -9.12 38.36
CA GLU A 21 2.52 -9.45 37.01
C GLU A 21 3.29 -8.66 35.95
N THR A 22 3.93 -9.40 35.04
CA THR A 22 4.61 -8.86 33.87
C THR A 22 3.97 -9.37 32.59
N PHE A 23 3.97 -8.56 31.54
CA PHE A 23 3.34 -8.87 30.26
C PHE A 23 4.31 -8.69 29.09
N PRO A 24 4.16 -9.46 28.00
CA PRO A 24 4.87 -9.15 26.76
C PRO A 24 4.43 -7.81 26.18
N VAL A 25 5.32 -7.18 25.42
CA VAL A 25 5.07 -5.90 24.75
C VAL A 25 4.82 -6.11 23.26
N LEU A 26 3.77 -5.49 22.72
CA LEU A 26 3.52 -5.37 21.28
C LEU A 26 3.79 -3.93 20.84
N LEU A 27 4.72 -3.77 19.91
CA LEU A 27 5.15 -2.48 19.39
C LEU A 27 4.58 -2.22 17.98
N GLN A 28 3.95 -1.06 17.83
CA GLN A 28 3.61 -0.44 16.55
C GLN A 28 4.37 0.89 16.40
N TYR A 29 5.09 1.06 15.30
CA TYR A 29 6.03 2.16 15.06
C TYR A 29 5.77 2.79 13.69
N LYS A 30 5.28 4.05 13.62
CA LYS A 30 4.83 4.69 12.36
C LYS A 30 4.74 6.23 12.44
N PRO A 31 4.72 6.96 11.30
CA PRO A 31 4.65 8.42 11.28
C PRO A 31 3.22 9.00 11.32
N TYR A 32 2.19 8.19 11.57
CA TYR A 32 0.79 8.54 11.29
C TYR A 32 0.04 9.21 12.45
N ARG A 33 0.76 9.86 13.36
CA ARG A 33 0.22 10.73 14.43
C ARG A 33 -0.83 10.02 15.30
N LYS A 34 -0.36 9.08 16.12
CA LYS A 34 -1.19 8.23 17.00
C LYS A 34 -2.11 9.00 17.97
N ASP A 35 -1.80 10.27 18.24
CA ASP A 35 -2.53 11.12 19.20
C ASP A 35 -3.60 12.01 18.53
N ASP A 36 -3.68 12.03 17.18
CA ASP A 36 -4.76 12.70 16.44
C ASP A 36 -5.22 11.91 15.20
N ALA A 37 -4.52 11.99 14.08
CA ALA A 37 -4.99 11.54 12.75
C ALA A 37 -5.43 10.07 12.68
N LEU A 38 -4.89 9.20 13.54
CA LEU A 38 -5.29 7.79 13.66
C LEU A 38 -5.73 7.41 15.09
N PHE A 39 -6.04 8.40 15.95
CA PHE A 39 -6.30 8.18 17.37
C PHE A 39 -7.33 7.08 17.62
N TYR A 40 -8.52 7.17 17.03
CA TYR A 40 -9.60 6.24 17.31
C TYR A 40 -9.30 4.80 16.89
N SER A 41 -8.74 4.61 15.68
CA SER A 41 -8.33 3.28 15.23
C SER A 41 -7.23 2.70 16.11
N ASP A 42 -6.21 3.51 16.41
CA ASP A 42 -5.03 3.09 17.15
C ASP A 42 -5.38 2.74 18.61
N GLN A 43 -6.24 3.53 19.25
CA GLN A 43 -6.70 3.27 20.61
C GLN A 43 -7.64 2.07 20.70
N SER A 44 -8.49 1.84 19.70
CA SER A 44 -9.35 0.66 19.62
C SER A 44 -8.52 -0.62 19.58
N ASP A 45 -7.52 -0.67 18.70
CA ASP A 45 -6.59 -1.80 18.57
C ASP A 45 -5.78 -2.02 19.86
N ALA A 46 -5.25 -0.94 20.44
CA ALA A 46 -4.43 -1.04 21.64
C ALA A 46 -5.23 -1.57 22.85
N ARG A 47 -6.48 -1.13 23.03
CA ARG A 47 -7.36 -1.61 24.10
C ARG A 47 -7.71 -3.09 23.92
N TYR A 48 -8.05 -3.48 22.70
CA TYR A 48 -8.37 -4.86 22.35
C TYR A 48 -7.24 -5.83 22.72
N LEU A 49 -6.00 -5.47 22.37
CA LEU A 49 -4.81 -6.28 22.68
C LEU A 49 -4.45 -6.23 24.18
N ALA A 50 -4.56 -5.07 24.82
CA ALA A 50 -4.24 -4.94 26.24
C ALA A 50 -5.15 -5.78 27.14
N ARG A 51 -6.44 -5.86 26.82
CA ARG A 51 -7.38 -6.76 27.53
C ARG A 51 -7.03 -8.23 27.43
N ARG A 52 -6.16 -8.61 26.48
CA ARG A 52 -5.70 -9.98 26.26
C ARG A 52 -4.28 -10.20 26.79
N GLY A 53 -3.81 -9.33 27.68
CA GLY A 53 -2.57 -9.52 28.44
C GLY A 53 -1.31 -9.14 27.68
N PHE A 54 -1.37 -8.07 26.89
CA PHE A 54 -0.23 -7.46 26.23
C PHE A 54 -0.07 -6.01 26.68
N ILE A 55 1.15 -5.53 26.88
CA ILE A 55 1.42 -4.10 26.88
C ILE A 55 1.46 -3.66 25.42
N VAL A 56 0.68 -2.68 25.01
CA VAL A 56 0.72 -2.15 23.65
C VAL A 56 1.46 -0.82 23.66
N ALA A 57 2.55 -0.74 22.91
CA ALA A 57 3.33 0.46 22.71
C ALA A 57 3.12 1.00 21.29
N GLN A 58 2.56 2.20 21.20
CA GLN A 58 2.40 2.94 19.95
C GLN A 58 3.33 4.14 19.95
N VAL A 59 4.11 4.28 18.88
CA VAL A 59 5.19 5.27 18.82
C VAL A 59 5.10 6.06 17.54
N ASP A 60 5.09 7.38 17.68
CA ASP A 60 5.33 8.27 16.56
C ASP A 60 6.84 8.28 16.27
N ILE A 61 7.24 8.01 15.03
CA ILE A 61 8.68 8.03 14.69
C ILE A 61 9.27 9.44 14.90
N ARG A 62 10.60 9.51 15.01
CA ARG A 62 11.33 10.76 15.11
C ARG A 62 10.81 11.76 14.08
N GLY A 63 10.54 12.98 14.53
CA GLY A 63 10.14 14.00 13.58
C GLY A 63 8.65 14.02 13.21
N THR A 64 7.80 13.24 13.89
CA THR A 64 6.37 13.09 13.53
C THR A 64 5.46 13.08 14.75
N GLY A 65 4.17 13.35 14.57
CA GLY A 65 3.17 13.36 15.65
C GLY A 65 3.64 14.10 16.90
N SER A 66 3.65 13.42 18.04
CA SER A 66 4.11 13.97 19.32
C SER A 66 5.61 13.84 19.58
N SER A 67 6.38 13.22 18.68
CA SER A 67 7.83 13.02 18.82
C SER A 67 8.66 14.27 18.48
N GLU A 68 9.75 14.44 19.22
CA GLU A 68 10.72 15.53 19.01
C GLU A 68 11.69 15.20 17.85
N GLY A 69 12.71 16.05 17.67
CA GLY A 69 13.76 15.89 16.64
C GLY A 69 13.32 16.44 15.29
N VAL A 70 14.14 16.30 14.25
CA VAL A 70 13.79 16.68 12.86
C VAL A 70 13.13 15.49 12.15
N LEU A 71 12.27 15.74 11.16
CA LEU A 71 11.78 14.69 10.25
C LEU A 71 12.95 13.88 9.69
N VAL A 72 12.83 12.56 9.69
CA VAL A 72 13.83 11.69 9.06
C VAL A 72 13.97 12.02 7.57
N ASP A 73 15.18 11.81 7.04
CA ASP A 73 15.57 12.23 5.70
C ASP A 73 14.85 11.45 4.58
N ARG A 74 14.37 10.24 4.88
CA ARG A 74 13.58 9.38 4.00
C ARG A 74 12.71 8.40 4.77
N GLU A 75 11.77 7.80 4.07
CA GLU A 75 10.99 6.67 4.57
C GLU A 75 11.92 5.48 4.85
N TYR A 76 11.73 4.82 6.00
CA TYR A 76 12.51 3.67 6.44
C TYR A 76 14.03 3.94 6.55
N SER A 77 14.38 5.16 6.95
CA SER A 77 15.77 5.58 7.10
C SER A 77 16.53 4.72 8.13
N SER A 78 17.85 4.68 7.99
CA SER A 78 18.71 4.05 9.00
C SER A 78 18.50 4.64 10.41
N GLN A 79 18.24 5.95 10.50
CA GLN A 79 17.93 6.63 11.76
C GLN A 79 16.60 6.14 12.38
N GLU A 80 15.56 5.99 11.58
CA GLU A 80 14.26 5.44 12.01
C GLU A 80 14.45 4.04 12.63
N LEU A 81 15.18 3.16 11.94
CA LEU A 81 15.41 1.79 12.41
C LEU A 81 16.28 1.75 13.67
N ASN A 82 17.28 2.63 13.79
CA ASN A 82 18.12 2.73 14.98
C ASN A 82 17.32 3.20 16.21
N ASP A 83 16.45 4.18 16.04
CA ASP A 83 15.56 4.63 17.11
C ASP A 83 14.59 3.52 17.54
N CYS A 84 14.05 2.75 16.58
CA CYS A 84 13.18 1.61 16.87
C CYS A 84 13.91 0.55 17.73
N GLU A 85 15.17 0.26 17.43
CA GLU A 85 16.00 -0.65 18.23
C GLU A 85 16.13 -0.20 19.69
N GLN A 86 16.39 1.09 19.90
CA GLN A 86 16.49 1.70 21.24
C GLN A 86 15.16 1.65 21.99
N ILE A 87 14.03 1.84 21.30
CA ILE A 87 12.69 1.72 21.87
C ILE A 87 12.42 0.28 22.29
N ILE A 88 12.73 -0.71 21.46
CA ILE A 88 12.56 -2.13 21.78
C ILE A 88 13.33 -2.49 23.06
N GLN A 89 14.59 -2.03 23.18
CA GLN A 89 15.39 -2.27 24.37
C GLN A 89 14.80 -1.62 25.63
N GLN A 90 14.29 -0.40 25.52
CA GLN A 90 13.65 0.31 26.65
C GLN A 90 12.35 -0.37 27.07
N LEU A 91 11.51 -0.78 26.11
CA LEU A 91 10.25 -1.49 26.37
C LEU A 91 10.48 -2.87 27.00
N ALA A 92 11.55 -3.56 26.61
CA ALA A 92 11.92 -4.83 27.23
C ALA A 92 12.39 -4.66 28.69
N ASN A 93 13.00 -3.53 29.02
CA ASN A 93 13.50 -3.23 30.37
C ASN A 93 12.45 -2.56 31.28
N ASP A 94 11.24 -2.29 30.78
CA ASP A 94 10.15 -1.78 31.62
C ASP A 94 9.78 -2.82 32.68
N HIS A 95 9.63 -2.40 33.94
CA HIS A 95 9.32 -3.29 35.07
C HIS A 95 7.99 -4.06 34.92
N ARG A 96 7.08 -3.61 34.05
CA ARG A 96 5.82 -4.30 33.71
C ARG A 96 6.01 -5.32 32.58
N SER A 97 7.15 -5.29 31.89
CA SER A 97 7.47 -6.14 30.76
C SER A 97 8.05 -7.47 31.22
N ASN A 98 7.72 -8.56 30.52
CA ASN A 98 8.40 -9.86 30.69
C ASN A 98 9.71 -9.96 29.88
N GLY A 99 10.17 -8.84 29.29
CA GLY A 99 11.38 -8.76 28.48
C GLY A 99 11.22 -9.22 27.03
N ARG A 100 10.03 -9.67 26.60
CA ARG A 100 9.76 -10.12 25.22
C ARG A 100 8.92 -9.09 24.48
N VAL A 101 9.42 -8.68 23.32
CA VAL A 101 8.77 -7.71 22.44
C VAL A 101 8.35 -8.42 21.14
N GLY A 102 7.11 -8.21 20.73
CA GLY A 102 6.64 -8.46 19.37
C GLY A 102 6.45 -7.15 18.62
N MET A 103 6.66 -7.16 17.31
CA MET A 103 6.33 -6.02 16.45
C MET A 103 5.20 -6.38 15.50
N TYR A 104 4.30 -5.43 15.30
CA TYR A 104 3.17 -5.62 14.40
C TYR A 104 2.79 -4.37 13.62
N GLY A 105 2.14 -4.58 12.48
CA GLY A 105 1.37 -3.53 11.83
C GLY A 105 1.12 -3.77 10.35
N ILE A 106 0.55 -2.73 9.74
CA ILE A 106 0.16 -2.67 8.33
C ILE A 106 0.94 -1.57 7.62
N SER A 107 1.19 -1.73 6.32
CA SER A 107 1.82 -0.70 5.48
C SER A 107 3.17 -0.30 6.10
N TRP A 108 3.43 0.97 6.38
CA TRP A 108 4.66 1.41 7.04
C TRP A 108 5.11 0.56 8.24
N SER A 109 4.21 0.24 9.18
CA SER A 109 4.56 -0.62 10.31
C SER A 109 4.75 -2.09 9.91
N GLY A 110 4.12 -2.56 8.83
CA GLY A 110 4.41 -3.86 8.24
C GLY A 110 5.83 -3.92 7.66
N PHE A 111 6.27 -2.84 7.00
CA PHE A 111 7.60 -2.74 6.38
C PHE A 111 8.68 -2.72 7.46
N ASN A 112 8.59 -1.78 8.41
CA ASN A 112 9.62 -1.65 9.43
C ASN A 112 9.62 -2.83 10.42
N THR A 113 8.48 -3.52 10.64
CA THR A 113 8.44 -4.79 11.40
C THR A 113 9.34 -5.84 10.74
N LEU A 114 9.24 -6.02 9.42
CA LEU A 114 10.08 -6.96 8.69
C LEU A 114 11.55 -6.51 8.65
N MET A 115 11.80 -5.21 8.48
CA MET A 115 13.16 -4.65 8.49
C MET A 115 13.81 -4.82 9.86
N MET A 116 13.10 -4.61 10.96
CA MET A 116 13.63 -4.83 12.31
C MET A 116 13.95 -6.31 12.54
N GLY A 117 13.09 -7.23 12.10
CA GLY A 117 13.32 -8.66 12.23
C GLY A 117 14.40 -9.24 11.30
N THR A 118 14.76 -8.53 10.22
CA THR A 118 15.73 -9.00 9.23
C THR A 118 17.07 -8.27 9.33
N LEU A 119 17.05 -6.94 9.46
CA LEU A 119 18.23 -6.08 9.36
C LEU A 119 18.84 -5.73 10.72
N ARG A 120 18.01 -5.49 11.74
CA ARG A 120 18.48 -5.03 13.06
C ARG A 120 18.57 -6.15 14.09
N ARG A 121 17.52 -6.98 14.19
CA ARG A 121 17.42 -8.16 15.07
C ARG A 121 17.74 -7.87 16.55
N PRO A 122 17.10 -6.88 17.19
CA PRO A 122 17.33 -6.61 18.60
C PRO A 122 17.03 -7.85 19.46
N PRO A 123 17.84 -8.18 20.49
CA PRO A 123 17.70 -9.42 21.25
C PRO A 123 16.34 -9.62 21.94
N ALA A 124 15.65 -8.54 22.28
CA ALA A 124 14.34 -8.59 22.92
C ALA A 124 13.17 -8.82 21.93
N LEU A 125 13.40 -8.68 20.61
CA LEU A 125 12.39 -8.91 19.59
C LEU A 125 12.27 -10.41 19.32
N ARG A 126 11.09 -10.97 19.55
CA ARG A 126 10.88 -12.43 19.56
C ARG A 126 9.89 -12.95 18.51
N ALA A 127 8.99 -12.10 18.00
CA ALA A 127 8.05 -12.47 16.95
C ALA A 127 7.54 -11.25 16.18
N LEU A 128 7.11 -11.49 14.94
CA LEU A 128 6.64 -10.46 14.01
C LEU A 128 5.24 -10.78 13.48
N PHE A 129 4.44 -9.74 13.23
CA PHE A 129 3.17 -9.83 12.52
C PHE A 129 3.06 -8.67 11.51
N ALA A 130 3.25 -8.93 10.22
CA ALA A 130 3.34 -7.90 9.18
C ALA A 130 2.26 -8.08 8.12
N ALA A 131 1.43 -7.05 7.94
CA ALA A 131 0.39 -7.01 6.92
C ALA A 131 0.71 -5.98 5.83
N HIS A 132 0.42 -6.32 4.57
CA HIS A 132 0.54 -5.41 3.42
C HIS A 132 1.89 -4.67 3.40
N GLY A 133 2.97 -5.43 3.61
CA GLY A 133 4.34 -4.93 3.70
C GLY A 133 5.09 -5.03 2.37
N THR A 134 6.35 -4.62 2.33
CA THR A 134 7.21 -4.87 1.17
C THR A 134 8.57 -5.42 1.56
N ASP A 135 9.17 -6.16 0.63
CA ASP A 135 10.55 -6.62 0.66
C ASP A 135 11.45 -5.87 -0.34
N ASP A 136 10.87 -5.06 -1.23
CA ASP A 136 11.56 -4.29 -2.27
C ASP A 136 11.04 -2.85 -2.31
N LEU A 137 11.86 -1.92 -1.80
CA LEU A 137 11.52 -0.50 -1.73
C LEU A 137 11.48 0.20 -3.09
N TYR A 138 11.90 -0.47 -4.17
CA TYR A 138 11.83 0.10 -5.52
C TYR A 138 10.65 -0.44 -6.32
N LYS A 139 10.67 -1.73 -6.69
CA LYS A 139 9.66 -2.30 -7.62
C LYS A 139 8.36 -2.72 -6.94
N SER A 140 8.35 -2.81 -5.62
CA SER A 140 7.18 -3.21 -4.82
C SER A 140 6.81 -2.16 -3.77
N ASP A 141 7.13 -0.89 -4.03
CA ASP A 141 6.73 0.24 -3.19
C ASP A 141 6.18 1.38 -4.05
N ILE A 142 5.49 2.32 -3.40
CA ILE A 142 4.58 3.29 -4.01
C ILE A 142 5.24 4.27 -4.99
N HIS A 143 6.55 4.50 -4.91
CA HIS A 143 7.21 5.52 -5.74
C HIS A 143 7.52 5.04 -7.15
N TYR A 144 7.99 3.79 -7.29
CA TYR A 144 8.43 3.20 -8.57
C TYR A 144 7.93 1.75 -8.78
N PRO A 145 6.65 1.46 -8.53
CA PRO A 145 6.14 0.10 -8.73
C PRO A 145 6.44 -0.38 -10.15
N ASP A 146 6.93 -1.63 -10.26
CA ASP A 146 7.35 -2.22 -11.55
C ASP A 146 8.44 -1.42 -12.30
N GLY A 147 9.16 -0.55 -11.57
CA GLY A 147 10.16 0.38 -12.09
C GLY A 147 9.55 1.61 -12.77
N ILE A 148 8.26 1.88 -12.60
CA ILE A 148 7.54 2.98 -13.25
C ILE A 148 7.06 3.96 -12.17
N MET A 149 7.30 5.25 -12.39
CA MET A 149 6.90 6.28 -11.43
C MET A 149 5.39 6.27 -11.19
N HIS A 150 4.96 6.37 -9.93
CA HIS A 150 3.56 6.46 -9.53
C HIS A 150 3.36 7.64 -8.57
N LEU A 151 2.18 8.29 -8.63
CA LEU A 151 1.73 9.29 -7.66
C LEU A 151 0.23 9.14 -7.41
N ASP A 152 -0.17 9.25 -6.15
CA ASP A 152 -1.58 9.19 -5.72
C ASP A 152 -1.83 10.07 -4.48
N ASN A 153 -2.91 9.79 -3.74
CA ASN A 153 -3.25 10.53 -2.54
C ASN A 153 -2.29 10.31 -1.36
N TYR A 154 -1.46 9.26 -1.34
CA TYR A 154 -0.47 9.05 -0.29
C TYR A 154 0.53 10.20 -0.25
N LEU A 155 0.96 10.67 -1.42
CA LEU A 155 1.92 11.76 -1.54
C LEU A 155 1.46 13.02 -0.79
N ILE A 156 0.27 13.53 -1.13
CA ILE A 156 -0.24 14.74 -0.47
C ILE A 156 -0.53 14.48 1.01
N PHE A 157 -0.94 13.26 1.37
CA PHE A 157 -1.19 12.89 2.76
C PHE A 157 0.07 12.98 3.61
N ILE A 158 1.14 12.27 3.25
CA ILE A 158 2.32 12.15 4.10
C ILE A 158 3.07 13.48 4.23
N ASP A 159 3.24 14.20 3.13
CA ASP A 159 3.86 15.54 3.14
C ASP A 159 3.03 16.54 3.94
N HIS A 160 1.70 16.40 3.95
CA HIS A 160 0.84 17.26 4.75
C HIS A 160 1.00 16.99 6.25
N ILE A 161 0.82 15.74 6.70
CA ILE A 161 0.81 15.41 8.13
C ILE A 161 2.16 15.62 8.82
N ASN A 162 3.27 15.46 8.08
CA ASN A 162 4.62 15.74 8.56
C ASN A 162 4.85 17.24 8.81
N GLY A 163 4.04 18.11 8.21
CA GLY A 163 4.10 19.56 8.36
C GLY A 163 3.20 20.13 9.46
N ILE A 164 2.50 19.29 10.24
CA ILE A 164 1.55 19.73 11.28
C ILE A 164 2.26 19.88 12.63
N PRO A 165 1.84 20.82 13.50
CA PRO A 165 2.33 20.92 14.88
C PRO A 165 2.29 19.61 15.64
N SER A 166 3.14 19.49 16.65
CA SER A 166 3.10 18.36 17.58
C SER A 166 1.71 18.23 18.20
N SER A 167 1.14 17.02 18.22
CA SER A 167 -0.18 16.77 18.82
C SER A 167 -0.20 17.11 20.32
N ARG A 168 0.98 17.15 20.97
CA ARG A 168 1.13 17.63 22.34
C ARG A 168 1.03 19.15 22.41
N GLY A 169 -0.19 19.63 22.64
CA GLY A 169 -0.50 21.06 22.87
C GLY A 169 -0.50 21.93 21.61
N TYR A 170 -0.18 21.36 20.44
CA TYR A 170 -0.15 22.08 19.16
C TYR A 170 0.69 23.35 19.23
N ASN A 171 1.88 23.22 19.82
CA ASN A 171 2.81 24.33 20.01
C ASN A 171 3.38 24.76 18.65
N ILE A 172 3.02 25.96 18.24
CA ILE A 172 3.52 26.63 17.04
C ILE A 172 4.62 27.59 17.49
N ASN A 173 5.87 27.19 17.27
CA ASN A 173 7.06 27.99 17.59
C ASN A 173 8.10 27.88 16.47
N GLU A 174 9.16 28.68 16.54
CA GLU A 174 10.18 28.72 15.48
C GLU A 174 10.95 27.39 15.35
N GLN A 175 11.09 26.63 16.45
CA GLN A 175 11.70 25.31 16.41
C GLN A 175 10.86 24.35 15.55
N TRP A 176 9.56 24.24 15.83
CA TRP A 176 8.64 23.46 15.00
C TRP A 176 8.62 23.94 13.55
N MET A 177 8.64 25.26 13.32
CA MET A 177 8.70 25.83 11.98
C MET A 177 9.91 25.31 11.20
N LYS A 178 11.09 25.28 11.83
CA LYS A 178 12.31 24.75 11.24
C LYS A 178 12.26 23.23 11.07
N GLU A 179 11.85 22.49 12.09
CA GLU A 179 11.98 21.02 12.14
C GLU A 179 10.86 20.26 11.41
N ARG A 180 9.72 20.92 11.09
CA ARG A 180 8.55 20.32 10.43
C ARG A 180 8.05 21.19 9.27
N PHE A 181 7.62 22.42 9.57
CA PHE A 181 6.84 23.22 8.62
C PHE A 181 7.63 23.64 7.37
N ARG A 182 8.93 23.91 7.50
CA ARG A 182 9.83 24.30 6.40
C ARG A 182 10.68 23.14 5.86
N GLN A 183 10.31 21.90 6.18
CA GLN A 183 10.96 20.73 5.59
C GLN A 183 10.53 20.56 4.12
N ARG A 184 11.48 20.13 3.29
CA ARG A 184 11.22 19.80 1.89
C ARG A 184 10.25 18.61 1.80
N PRO A 185 9.36 18.57 0.81
CA PRO A 185 8.49 17.42 0.60
C PRO A 185 9.30 16.19 0.17
N TRP A 186 8.94 14.99 0.62
CA TRP A 186 9.71 13.77 0.30
C TRP A 186 9.69 13.42 -1.18
N ILE A 187 8.67 13.82 -1.94
CA ILE A 187 8.68 13.61 -3.40
C ILE A 187 9.83 14.32 -4.11
N ASP A 188 10.40 15.40 -3.55
CA ASP A 188 11.62 16.00 -4.08
C ASP A 188 12.79 15.00 -4.09
N LEU A 189 12.92 14.23 -3.00
CA LEU A 189 13.92 13.17 -2.91
C LEU A 189 13.62 12.08 -3.94
N TYR A 190 12.39 11.57 -3.98
CA TYR A 190 12.06 10.42 -4.83
C TYR A 190 12.13 10.73 -6.32
N LEU A 191 11.80 11.96 -6.75
CA LEU A 191 12.01 12.41 -8.14
C LEU A 191 13.49 12.41 -8.56
N SER A 192 14.43 12.47 -7.61
CA SER A 192 15.87 12.36 -7.89
C SER A 192 16.37 10.91 -7.97
N GLN A 193 15.58 9.94 -7.48
CA GLN A 193 15.94 8.53 -7.31
C GLN A 193 15.21 7.61 -8.29
N GLN A 194 15.22 7.97 -9.59
CA GLN A 194 14.44 7.28 -10.64
C GLN A 194 14.94 5.89 -11.04
N ILE A 195 16.07 5.40 -10.51
CA ILE A 195 16.76 4.16 -10.95
C ILE A 195 16.97 3.24 -9.73
N ASP A 196 16.81 1.92 -9.90
CA ASP A 196 17.10 0.88 -8.88
C ASP A 196 18.61 0.83 -8.53
N GLY A 197 19.07 1.82 -7.76
CA GLY A 197 20.46 2.02 -7.35
C GLY A 197 20.71 1.80 -5.85
N SER A 198 21.89 2.21 -5.38
CA SER A 198 22.31 2.08 -3.97
C SER A 198 21.30 2.65 -2.97
N PHE A 199 20.64 3.76 -3.33
CA PHE A 199 19.60 4.38 -2.52
C PHE A 199 18.46 3.40 -2.18
N TRP A 200 17.96 2.63 -3.16
CA TRP A 200 16.87 1.68 -2.93
C TRP A 200 17.34 0.35 -2.36
N LYS A 201 18.61 0.01 -2.57
CA LYS A 201 19.22 -1.19 -1.96
C LYS A 201 19.31 -1.07 -0.45
N GLU A 202 19.60 0.11 0.07
CA GLU A 202 19.61 0.36 1.50
C GLU A 202 18.24 0.03 2.11
N ASN A 203 18.24 -0.79 3.16
CA ASN A 203 17.07 -1.27 3.91
C ASN A 203 16.02 -2.10 3.13
N SER A 204 16.25 -2.42 1.85
CA SER A 204 15.43 -3.41 1.13
C SER A 204 15.73 -4.84 1.60
N ILE A 205 14.68 -5.55 2.01
CA ILE A 205 14.76 -6.92 2.56
C ILE A 205 15.16 -7.94 1.49
N LYS A 206 14.89 -7.67 0.21
CA LYS A 206 15.23 -8.59 -0.89
C LYS A 206 16.71 -8.98 -0.99
N TYR A 207 17.59 -8.21 -0.35
CA TYR A 207 19.03 -8.47 -0.28
C TYR A 207 19.47 -9.16 1.01
N ALA A 208 18.54 -9.47 1.92
CA ALA A 208 18.83 -9.91 3.28
C ALA A 208 17.88 -11.02 3.79
N TYR A 209 17.12 -11.71 2.94
CA TYR A 209 16.17 -12.76 3.35
C TYR A 209 16.77 -13.78 4.33
N ASN A 210 18.03 -14.18 4.12
CA ASN A 210 18.71 -15.15 4.98
C ASN A 210 18.90 -14.69 6.43
N ASN A 211 18.75 -13.39 6.71
CA ASN A 211 18.89 -12.84 8.05
C ASN A 211 17.60 -12.92 8.87
N LEU A 212 16.45 -13.20 8.25
CA LEU A 212 15.18 -13.35 8.94
C LEU A 212 15.17 -14.66 9.74
N THR A 213 15.48 -14.54 11.03
CA THR A 213 15.64 -15.67 11.98
C THR A 213 14.55 -15.71 13.05
N LEU A 214 13.64 -14.73 13.02
CA LEU A 214 12.50 -14.65 13.93
C LEU A 214 11.27 -15.31 13.32
N PRO A 215 10.35 -15.85 14.14
CA PRO A 215 9.05 -16.27 13.67
C PRO A 215 8.25 -15.06 13.17
N VAL A 216 7.61 -15.19 12.01
CA VAL A 216 6.78 -14.14 11.41
C VAL A 216 5.43 -14.66 10.90
N TYR A 217 4.38 -13.87 11.13
CA TYR A 217 3.08 -14.03 10.46
C TYR A 217 2.94 -12.93 9.41
N LEU A 218 2.69 -13.31 8.16
CA LEU A 218 2.56 -12.42 7.00
C LEU A 218 1.11 -12.39 6.51
N ILE A 219 0.58 -11.19 6.25
CA ILE A 219 -0.74 -11.00 5.64
C ILE A 219 -0.62 -10.26 4.32
N GLY A 220 -1.12 -10.87 3.24
CA GLY A 220 -1.26 -10.26 1.91
C GLY A 220 -2.73 -10.13 1.49
N GLY A 221 -3.01 -9.23 0.55
CA GLY A 221 -4.36 -9.00 0.03
C GLY A 221 -4.46 -9.11 -1.49
N LEU A 222 -5.42 -9.88 -2.00
CA LEU A 222 -5.67 -10.01 -3.45
C LEU A 222 -6.23 -8.75 -4.11
N TYR A 223 -6.58 -7.74 -3.33
CA TYR A 223 -6.98 -6.42 -3.82
C TYR A 223 -6.06 -5.32 -3.31
N ASP A 224 -4.87 -5.69 -2.84
CA ASP A 224 -3.85 -4.78 -2.33
C ASP A 224 -2.67 -4.70 -3.31
N ALA A 225 -1.94 -3.58 -3.28
CA ALA A 225 -0.75 -3.38 -4.09
C ALA A 225 0.43 -4.25 -3.64
N TYR A 226 0.52 -4.48 -2.33
CA TYR A 226 1.59 -5.23 -1.67
C TYR A 226 1.21 -6.70 -1.51
N ARG A 227 0.68 -7.33 -2.55
CA ARG A 227 0.18 -8.71 -2.45
C ARG A 227 1.27 -9.77 -2.55
N ASP A 228 2.40 -9.43 -3.16
CA ASP A 228 3.42 -10.42 -3.52
C ASP A 228 4.42 -10.71 -2.39
N PHE A 229 4.66 -9.75 -1.49
CA PHE A 229 5.75 -9.82 -0.53
C PHE A 229 5.64 -11.05 0.39
N ALA A 230 4.42 -11.41 0.79
CA ALA A 230 4.20 -12.42 1.81
C ALA A 230 4.74 -13.80 1.36
N LEU A 231 4.42 -14.21 0.13
CA LEU A 231 4.91 -15.46 -0.42
C LEU A 231 6.38 -15.39 -0.83
N ARG A 232 6.88 -14.24 -1.32
CA ARG A 232 8.31 -14.06 -1.61
C ARG A 232 9.15 -14.19 -0.34
N VAL A 233 8.78 -13.49 0.74
CA VAL A 233 9.47 -13.56 2.03
C VAL A 233 9.41 -14.98 2.58
N TYR A 234 8.26 -15.66 2.51
CA TYR A 234 8.13 -17.07 2.88
C TYR A 234 9.10 -17.95 2.08
N GLU A 235 9.03 -17.91 0.75
CA GLU A 235 9.85 -18.73 -0.14
C GLU A 235 11.36 -18.54 0.13
N LYS A 236 11.81 -17.29 0.28
CA LYS A 236 13.22 -16.95 0.40
C LYS A 236 13.76 -17.04 1.82
N SER A 237 12.91 -17.08 2.85
CA SER A 237 13.35 -17.01 4.25
C SER A 237 12.96 -18.21 5.12
N ARG A 238 12.05 -19.09 4.66
CA ARG A 238 11.52 -20.21 5.49
C ARG A 238 12.57 -21.14 6.08
N GLN A 239 13.73 -21.29 5.43
CA GLN A 239 14.81 -22.15 5.91
C GLN A 239 15.55 -21.58 7.12
N ASN A 240 15.47 -20.26 7.35
CA ASN A 240 16.22 -19.56 8.39
C ASN A 240 15.35 -19.13 9.57
N SER A 241 14.03 -19.10 9.38
CA SER A 241 13.06 -18.74 10.42
C SER A 241 12.47 -20.01 11.07
N PRO A 242 12.23 -20.00 12.39
CA PRO A 242 11.61 -21.14 13.07
C PRO A 242 10.16 -21.40 12.61
N LYS A 243 9.46 -20.36 12.12
CA LYS A 243 8.10 -20.49 11.57
C LYS A 243 7.73 -19.24 10.77
N ILE A 244 7.25 -19.42 9.55
CA ILE A 244 6.59 -18.36 8.77
C ILE A 244 5.16 -18.83 8.47
N LYS A 245 4.16 -18.10 8.99
CA LYS A 245 2.76 -18.25 8.55
C LYS A 245 2.44 -17.16 7.51
N VAL A 246 1.66 -17.52 6.50
CA VAL A 246 1.20 -16.64 5.43
C VAL A 246 -0.31 -16.78 5.30
N THR A 247 -1.01 -15.66 5.35
CA THR A 247 -2.42 -15.59 4.95
C THR A 247 -2.58 -14.61 3.81
N ILE A 248 -3.15 -15.06 2.70
CA ILE A 248 -3.59 -14.19 1.62
C ILE A 248 -5.10 -14.26 1.52
N GLY A 249 -5.76 -13.15 1.82
CA GLY A 249 -7.21 -13.04 1.71
C GLY A 249 -7.66 -12.12 0.58
N PRO A 250 -8.98 -11.95 0.40
CA PRO A 250 -9.55 -10.99 -0.54
C PRO A 250 -9.47 -9.57 0.04
N PHE A 251 -8.31 -9.17 0.54
CA PHE A 251 -8.15 -7.93 1.29
C PHE A 251 -7.72 -6.77 0.38
N VAL A 252 -8.26 -5.58 0.63
CA VAL A 252 -7.68 -4.30 0.16
C VAL A 252 -6.59 -3.82 1.13
N HIS A 253 -6.02 -2.62 0.91
CA HIS A 253 -5.04 -2.00 1.81
C HIS A 253 -5.63 -1.56 3.16
N ALA A 254 -5.95 -2.54 4.02
CA ALA A 254 -6.46 -2.37 5.38
C ALA A 254 -6.28 -3.67 6.16
N MET A 255 -6.28 -3.62 7.50
CA MET A 255 -6.29 -4.86 8.28
C MET A 255 -7.54 -5.70 7.95
N PRO A 256 -7.44 -7.04 7.90
CA PRO A 256 -8.51 -7.93 7.44
C PRO A 256 -9.85 -7.81 8.17
N GLU A 257 -9.82 -7.48 9.45
CA GLU A 257 -11.01 -7.40 10.30
C GLU A 257 -11.86 -6.14 10.04
N ASN A 258 -11.37 -5.20 9.22
CA ASN A 258 -12.16 -4.06 8.77
C ASN A 258 -13.16 -4.49 7.69
N VAL A 259 -14.20 -5.23 8.10
CA VAL A 259 -15.16 -5.92 7.22
C VAL A 259 -15.83 -5.04 6.17
N ASN A 260 -16.01 -3.75 6.43
CA ASN A 260 -16.55 -2.78 5.46
C ASN A 260 -15.60 -2.51 4.26
N ARG A 261 -14.43 -3.16 4.23
CA ARG A 261 -13.40 -2.94 3.21
C ARG A 261 -13.09 -4.17 2.36
N HIS A 262 -13.66 -5.34 2.66
CA HIS A 262 -13.25 -6.60 2.04
C HIS A 262 -14.44 -7.39 1.52
N PRO A 263 -14.41 -7.88 0.27
CA PRO A 263 -15.56 -8.51 -0.36
C PRO A 263 -15.84 -9.98 0.02
N GLY A 264 -14.93 -10.67 0.73
CA GLY A 264 -15.06 -12.09 1.06
C GLY A 264 -15.49 -12.39 2.51
N PRO A 265 -15.50 -13.68 2.92
CA PRO A 265 -15.83 -14.06 4.29
C PRO A 265 -14.88 -13.37 5.28
N SER A 266 -15.46 -12.89 6.39
CA SER A 266 -14.71 -12.16 7.42
C SER A 266 -13.54 -12.99 7.94
N PHE A 267 -12.36 -12.37 7.96
CA PHE A 267 -11.16 -12.90 8.58
C PHE A 267 -10.74 -11.96 9.71
N ASP A 268 -10.58 -12.50 10.92
CA ASP A 268 -10.20 -11.71 12.09
C ASP A 268 -8.67 -11.73 12.25
N GLY A 269 -7.99 -10.79 11.59
CA GLY A 269 -6.53 -10.67 11.67
C GLY A 269 -6.04 -10.36 13.09
N LYS A 270 -6.86 -9.66 13.88
CA LYS A 270 -6.60 -9.38 15.29
C LYS A 270 -6.61 -10.64 16.14
N ALA A 271 -7.57 -11.55 15.93
CA ALA A 271 -7.60 -12.85 16.60
C ALA A 271 -6.37 -13.71 16.28
N GLU A 272 -5.97 -13.77 15.00
CA GLU A 272 -4.77 -14.49 14.57
C GLU A 272 -3.49 -13.91 15.18
N MET A 273 -3.39 -12.59 15.25
CA MET A 273 -2.29 -11.89 15.90
C MET A 273 -2.16 -12.27 17.38
N ILE A 274 -3.28 -12.39 18.11
CA ILE A 274 -3.28 -12.84 19.51
C ILE A 274 -2.79 -14.28 19.64
N ARG A 275 -3.34 -15.20 18.82
CA ARG A 275 -2.92 -16.61 18.83
C ARG A 275 -1.42 -16.73 18.58
N TRP A 276 -0.91 -15.96 17.62
CA TRP A 276 0.50 -15.90 17.27
C TRP A 276 1.37 -15.40 18.42
N PHE A 277 1.06 -14.23 18.97
CA PHE A 277 1.89 -13.63 20.02
C PHE A 277 1.75 -14.31 21.38
N ASN A 278 0.61 -14.93 21.69
CA ASN A 278 0.49 -15.77 22.88
C ASN A 278 1.55 -16.89 22.83
N TYR A 279 1.65 -17.61 21.71
CA TYR A 279 2.61 -18.72 21.59
C TYR A 279 4.07 -18.27 21.70
N TRP A 280 4.44 -17.15 21.07
CA TRP A 280 5.85 -16.73 20.99
C TRP A 280 6.32 -15.83 22.14
N LEU A 281 5.41 -15.09 22.78
CA LEU A 281 5.79 -14.07 23.77
C LEU A 281 5.34 -14.38 25.20
N LYS A 282 4.44 -15.34 25.42
CA LYS A 282 4.02 -15.75 26.76
C LYS A 282 4.62 -17.10 27.14
N ASP A 283 4.64 -17.37 28.44
CA ASP A 283 5.13 -18.64 28.99
C ASP A 283 4.08 -19.73 28.95
N ASP A 284 2.80 -19.36 29.02
CA ASP A 284 1.70 -20.27 28.79
C ASP A 284 1.61 -20.58 27.30
N LYS A 285 1.89 -21.83 26.91
CA LYS A 285 1.72 -22.30 25.53
C LYS A 285 0.25 -22.44 25.12
N ASN A 286 -0.63 -21.60 25.66
CA ASN A 286 -2.00 -21.49 25.21
C ASN A 286 -2.01 -21.00 23.75
N GLY A 287 -2.84 -21.61 22.90
CA GLY A 287 -2.89 -21.29 21.47
C GLY A 287 -1.91 -22.06 20.59
N THR A 288 -1.29 -23.15 21.06
CA THR A 288 -0.42 -24.04 20.24
C THR A 288 -1.06 -24.57 18.95
N GLU A 289 -2.38 -24.57 18.85
CA GLU A 289 -3.10 -25.03 17.65
C GLU A 289 -2.65 -24.28 16.38
N ILE A 290 -2.30 -22.99 16.49
CA ILE A 290 -1.79 -22.20 15.36
C ILE A 290 -0.51 -22.79 14.75
N MET A 291 0.27 -23.54 15.55
CA MET A 291 1.52 -24.18 15.12
C MET A 291 1.31 -25.52 14.44
N LYS A 292 0.15 -26.15 14.63
CA LYS A 292 -0.25 -27.40 13.97
C LYS A 292 -0.92 -27.16 12.62
N GLU A 293 -1.42 -25.95 12.40
CA GLU A 293 -2.01 -25.55 11.13
C GLU A 293 -0.95 -25.48 10.01
N PRO A 294 -1.34 -25.73 8.75
CA PRO A 294 -0.51 -25.40 7.61
C PRO A 294 -0.06 -23.94 7.60
N GLU A 295 1.13 -23.71 7.04
CA GLU A 295 1.77 -22.41 7.05
C GLU A 295 1.11 -21.42 6.11
N ILE A 296 0.48 -21.90 5.05
CA ILE A 296 -0.06 -21.06 3.98
C ILE A 296 -1.58 -21.22 3.94
N THR A 297 -2.27 -20.09 4.06
CA THR A 297 -3.70 -19.97 3.90
C THR A 297 -4.01 -19.02 2.75
N LEU A 298 -4.71 -19.50 1.73
CA LEU A 298 -5.04 -18.73 0.53
C LEU A 298 -6.56 -18.64 0.38
N PHE A 299 -7.06 -17.46 0.04
CA PHE A 299 -8.41 -17.29 -0.46
C PHE A 299 -8.42 -17.53 -1.96
N VAL A 300 -9.08 -18.59 -2.43
CA VAL A 300 -9.24 -18.89 -3.84
C VAL A 300 -10.48 -18.16 -4.36
N ARG A 301 -10.27 -17.18 -5.25
CA ARG A 301 -11.36 -16.40 -5.86
C ARG A 301 -12.14 -17.25 -6.86
N THR A 302 -13.46 -17.17 -6.74
CA THR A 302 -14.45 -17.74 -7.66
C THR A 302 -15.27 -16.64 -8.36
N GLY A 303 -14.79 -15.39 -8.24
CA GLY A 303 -15.39 -14.15 -8.73
C GLY A 303 -14.72 -12.95 -8.04
N LEU A 304 -15.17 -11.73 -8.34
CA LEU A 304 -14.61 -10.52 -7.71
C LEU A 304 -14.82 -10.50 -6.19
N THR A 305 -15.98 -10.98 -5.72
CA THR A 305 -16.33 -10.93 -4.30
C THR A 305 -16.57 -12.30 -3.68
N THR A 306 -16.49 -13.36 -4.47
CA THR A 306 -16.76 -14.72 -4.03
C THR A 306 -15.49 -15.56 -4.04
N GLY A 307 -15.47 -16.56 -3.17
CA GLY A 307 -14.35 -17.48 -3.06
C GLY A 307 -14.38 -18.23 -1.74
N HIS A 308 -13.33 -19.01 -1.49
CA HIS A 308 -13.21 -19.82 -0.30
C HIS A 308 -11.76 -19.88 0.16
N TYR A 309 -11.54 -20.02 1.47
CA TYR A 309 -10.20 -20.24 2.00
C TYR A 309 -9.80 -21.71 1.92
N ARG A 310 -8.52 -21.94 1.65
CA ARG A 310 -7.89 -23.25 1.61
C ARG A 310 -6.48 -23.19 2.22
N TYR A 311 -6.06 -24.29 2.83
CA TYR A 311 -4.65 -24.47 3.22
C TYR A 311 -3.80 -25.01 2.08
N GLU A 312 -2.55 -24.56 2.02
CA GLU A 312 -1.49 -25.19 1.23
C GLU A 312 -0.35 -25.60 2.17
N THR A 313 0.24 -26.77 1.92
CA THR A 313 1.33 -27.32 2.75
C THR A 313 2.72 -26.96 2.24
N GLU A 314 2.82 -26.37 1.05
CA GLU A 314 4.07 -26.02 0.41
C GLU A 314 3.90 -24.79 -0.51
N TRP A 315 5.02 -24.10 -0.73
CA TRP A 315 5.14 -23.05 -1.73
C TRP A 315 6.54 -23.06 -2.37
N PRO A 316 6.66 -22.92 -3.70
CA PRO A 316 5.57 -23.01 -4.70
C PRO A 316 4.83 -24.35 -4.63
N ILE A 317 3.60 -24.41 -5.13
CA ILE A 317 2.76 -25.61 -5.07
C ILE A 317 3.31 -26.65 -6.05
N ALA A 318 3.76 -27.83 -5.60
CA ALA A 318 4.46 -28.79 -6.47
C ALA A 318 3.52 -29.47 -7.48
N ARG A 319 2.24 -29.63 -7.15
CA ARG A 319 1.20 -30.19 -8.03
C ARG A 319 0.70 -29.22 -9.11
N GLN A 320 1.28 -28.02 -9.19
CA GLN A 320 0.93 -27.02 -10.18
C GLN A 320 1.51 -27.40 -11.54
N GLU A 321 0.70 -27.31 -12.59
CA GLU A 321 1.14 -27.49 -13.98
C GLU A 321 1.32 -26.13 -14.64
N ILE A 322 2.41 -25.96 -15.40
CA ILE A 322 2.61 -24.75 -16.19
C ILE A 322 1.94 -24.94 -17.55
N GLN A 323 0.83 -24.23 -17.76
CA GLN A 323 0.16 -24.14 -19.04
C GLN A 323 0.72 -22.95 -19.82
N ARG A 324 1.52 -23.24 -20.86
CA ARG A 324 2.07 -22.22 -21.75
C ARG A 324 1.08 -21.86 -22.85
N MET A 325 0.76 -20.57 -22.97
CA MET A 325 -0.13 -20.02 -23.99
C MET A 325 0.62 -19.04 -24.88
N HIS A 326 0.31 -19.04 -26.17
CA HIS A 326 0.92 -18.20 -27.20
C HIS A 326 -0.11 -17.25 -27.80
N MET A 327 0.30 -15.98 -27.96
CA MET A 327 -0.47 -14.97 -28.68
C MET A 327 -0.24 -15.15 -30.18
N CYS A 328 -1.32 -15.18 -30.96
CA CYS A 328 -1.30 -15.51 -32.38
C CYS A 328 -2.16 -14.53 -33.19
N LYS A 329 -1.89 -14.47 -34.50
CA LYS A 329 -2.63 -13.63 -35.43
C LYS A 329 -4.14 -13.90 -35.33
N GLY A 330 -4.94 -12.85 -35.52
CA GLY A 330 -6.38 -12.94 -35.35
C GLY A 330 -6.81 -12.91 -33.88
N HIS A 331 -5.94 -12.40 -32.98
CA HIS A 331 -6.26 -12.16 -31.58
C HIS A 331 -6.59 -13.45 -30.79
N GLN A 332 -5.89 -14.53 -31.12
CA GLN A 332 -6.06 -15.84 -30.48
C GLN A 332 -4.98 -16.11 -29.42
N LEU A 333 -5.35 -16.78 -28.34
CA LEU A 333 -4.46 -17.29 -27.29
C LEU A 333 -4.53 -18.82 -27.24
N ILE A 334 -3.46 -19.51 -27.64
CA ILE A 334 -3.47 -20.97 -27.88
C ILE A 334 -2.21 -21.69 -27.35
N GLU A 335 -2.31 -22.96 -26.97
CA GLU A 335 -1.19 -23.73 -26.41
C GLU A 335 -0.20 -24.28 -27.45
N LYS A 336 -0.70 -24.65 -28.64
CA LYS A 336 0.10 -25.39 -29.64
C LYS A 336 -0.16 -24.85 -31.03
N ASN A 337 0.72 -23.95 -31.48
CA ASN A 337 0.97 -23.64 -32.89
C ASN A 337 2.23 -22.79 -33.02
N ALA A 338 2.95 -22.96 -34.13
CA ALA A 338 4.03 -22.05 -34.50
C ALA A 338 3.41 -20.74 -35.02
N CYS A 339 3.23 -19.79 -34.12
CA CYS A 339 2.82 -18.43 -34.48
C CYS A 339 4.06 -17.61 -34.84
N ASN A 340 3.95 -16.83 -35.92
CA ASN A 340 5.00 -15.94 -36.38
C ASN A 340 4.36 -14.79 -37.17
N ASP A 341 3.98 -13.74 -36.46
CA ASP A 341 3.36 -12.53 -36.99
C ASP A 341 3.81 -11.33 -36.15
N VAL A 342 3.31 -10.15 -36.46
CA VAL A 342 3.54 -8.93 -35.68
C VAL A 342 2.26 -8.13 -35.60
N ASP A 343 1.91 -7.73 -34.38
CA ASP A 343 0.86 -6.75 -34.13
C ASP A 343 1.48 -5.42 -33.69
N THR A 344 0.78 -4.32 -33.96
CA THR A 344 1.24 -2.98 -33.61
C THR A 344 0.21 -2.25 -32.77
N LEU A 345 0.68 -1.46 -31.81
CA LEU A 345 -0.14 -0.68 -30.91
C LEU A 345 0.33 0.79 -30.90
N GLU A 346 -0.60 1.69 -31.16
CA GLU A 346 -0.41 3.14 -30.99
C GLU A 346 -0.38 3.49 -29.50
N TYR A 347 0.48 4.42 -29.09
CA TYR A 347 0.54 4.86 -27.71
C TYR A 347 -0.55 5.88 -27.36
N ARG A 348 -1.41 5.53 -26.40
CA ARG A 348 -2.38 6.44 -25.77
C ARG A 348 -2.07 6.56 -24.27
N PRO A 349 -1.37 7.61 -23.80
CA PRO A 349 -0.94 7.70 -22.39
C PRO A 349 -2.08 7.87 -21.36
N TRP A 350 -3.32 8.11 -21.79
CA TRP A 350 -4.47 8.42 -20.92
C TRP A 350 -5.41 7.25 -20.64
N ILE A 351 -5.14 6.05 -21.17
CA ILE A 351 -6.00 4.87 -21.00
C ILE A 351 -5.71 4.12 -19.70
N GLY A 352 -6.70 3.37 -19.20
CA GLY A 352 -6.51 2.40 -18.11
C GLY A 352 -7.13 2.74 -16.77
N PHE A 353 -8.07 3.69 -16.74
CA PHE A 353 -8.78 4.07 -15.51
C PHE A 353 -9.56 2.89 -14.91
N GLU A 354 -10.07 2.00 -15.76
CA GLU A 354 -10.87 0.83 -15.42
C GLU A 354 -10.09 -0.19 -14.58
N ALA A 355 -8.76 -0.22 -14.73
CA ALA A 355 -7.85 -1.05 -13.92
C ALA A 355 -7.59 -0.46 -12.52
N GLY A 356 -8.13 0.72 -12.22
CA GLY A 356 -8.05 1.36 -10.91
C GLY A 356 -6.73 2.09 -10.63
N THR A 357 -6.45 2.30 -9.35
CA THR A 357 -5.23 2.94 -8.85
C THR A 357 -4.23 1.90 -8.33
N TRP A 358 -2.96 2.26 -8.25
CA TRP A 358 -1.92 1.32 -7.82
C TRP A 358 -2.13 0.72 -6.42
N LEU A 359 -2.60 1.49 -5.43
CA LEU A 359 -2.93 1.00 -4.08
C LEU A 359 -3.96 -0.14 -4.04
N GLY A 360 -4.57 -0.48 -5.19
CA GLY A 360 -5.51 -1.57 -5.33
C GLY A 360 -6.94 -1.16 -5.02
N GLY A 361 -7.78 -2.16 -4.80
CA GLY A 361 -9.23 -2.05 -4.69
C GLY A 361 -9.93 -3.01 -5.63
N LEU A 362 -11.27 -3.01 -5.55
CA LEU A 362 -12.11 -3.68 -6.53
C LEU A 362 -12.12 -2.88 -7.83
N THR A 363 -11.98 -3.57 -8.95
CA THR A 363 -12.08 -3.00 -10.29
C THR A 363 -13.44 -3.31 -10.91
N GLY A 364 -13.82 -2.49 -11.88
CA GLY A 364 -15.01 -2.73 -12.70
C GLY A 364 -14.70 -3.61 -13.92
N ASP A 365 -15.63 -3.55 -14.88
CA ASP A 365 -15.46 -4.17 -16.20
C ASP A 365 -14.26 -3.57 -16.94
N GLN A 366 -13.39 -4.42 -17.48
CA GLN A 366 -12.19 -4.02 -18.21
C GLN A 366 -12.44 -3.79 -19.70
N GLN A 367 -13.60 -4.19 -20.23
CA GLN A 367 -13.92 -4.04 -21.65
C GLN A 367 -13.67 -2.63 -22.22
N PRO A 368 -13.97 -1.52 -21.51
CA PRO A 368 -13.68 -0.18 -22.01
C PRO A 368 -12.17 0.10 -22.20
N PHE A 369 -11.31 -0.54 -21.40
CA PHE A 369 -9.85 -0.41 -21.50
C PHE A 369 -9.29 -1.20 -22.69
N ASP A 370 -9.89 -2.34 -23.02
CA ASP A 370 -9.43 -3.23 -24.09
C ASP A 370 -9.47 -2.63 -25.50
N LYS A 371 -10.32 -1.61 -25.73
CA LYS A 371 -10.45 -0.92 -27.01
C LYS A 371 -9.12 -0.38 -27.56
N ASP A 372 -8.23 0.03 -26.68
CA ASP A 372 -6.93 0.62 -27.01
C ASP A 372 -5.76 -0.28 -26.59
N CYS A 373 -5.99 -1.60 -26.57
CA CYS A 373 -5.00 -2.62 -26.21
C CYS A 373 -4.89 -3.70 -27.30
N LEU A 374 -3.81 -4.50 -27.26
CA LEU A 374 -3.75 -5.76 -28.01
C LEU A 374 -4.32 -6.87 -27.13
N VAL A 375 -5.46 -7.43 -27.55
CA VAL A 375 -6.20 -8.43 -26.78
C VAL A 375 -6.10 -9.79 -27.46
N TYR A 376 -5.88 -10.85 -26.69
CA TYR A 376 -5.81 -12.23 -27.17
C TYR A 376 -6.66 -13.14 -26.28
N ASP A 377 -7.63 -13.82 -26.87
CA ASP A 377 -8.58 -14.68 -26.17
C ASP A 377 -8.33 -16.16 -26.43
N SER A 378 -8.46 -16.98 -25.39
CA SER A 378 -8.50 -18.42 -25.54
C SER A 378 -9.83 -18.88 -26.14
N GLU A 379 -9.87 -20.12 -26.62
CA GLU A 379 -11.16 -20.82 -26.77
C GLU A 379 -11.89 -20.91 -25.42
N PRO A 380 -13.23 -21.07 -25.41
CA PRO A 380 -13.97 -21.28 -24.18
C PRO A 380 -13.41 -22.47 -23.41
N ILE A 381 -13.15 -22.26 -22.14
CA ILE A 381 -12.60 -23.27 -21.25
C ILE A 381 -13.62 -24.41 -21.12
N LYS A 382 -13.19 -25.64 -21.41
CA LYS A 382 -14.07 -26.82 -21.42
C LYS A 382 -14.37 -27.37 -20.02
N LYS A 383 -13.43 -27.19 -19.10
CA LYS A 383 -13.51 -27.64 -17.71
C LYS A 383 -12.87 -26.57 -16.83
N ALA A 384 -13.54 -26.21 -15.74
CA ALA A 384 -13.03 -25.18 -14.84
C ALA A 384 -11.61 -25.48 -14.36
N ILE A 385 -10.79 -24.44 -14.30
CA ILE A 385 -9.39 -24.50 -13.83
C ILE A 385 -9.16 -23.42 -12.78
N GLU A 386 -8.24 -23.69 -11.85
CA GLU A 386 -7.73 -22.68 -10.93
C GLU A 386 -6.36 -22.22 -11.41
N ILE A 387 -6.10 -20.92 -11.27
CA ILE A 387 -4.73 -20.41 -11.21
C ILE A 387 -4.42 -20.00 -9.78
N ILE A 388 -3.28 -20.45 -9.27
CA ILE A 388 -2.76 -20.01 -7.97
C ILE A 388 -1.27 -19.77 -8.13
N GLY A 389 -0.90 -18.50 -8.16
CA GLY A 389 0.48 -18.09 -8.13
C GLY A 389 0.81 -16.93 -9.02
N ILE A 390 2.05 -16.94 -9.52
CA ILE A 390 2.63 -15.88 -10.32
C ILE A 390 2.61 -16.32 -11.77
N VAL A 391 1.93 -15.54 -12.61
CA VAL A 391 1.91 -15.71 -14.06
C VAL A 391 3.16 -15.06 -14.62
N ASN A 392 3.93 -15.79 -15.43
CA ASN A 392 5.12 -15.23 -16.08
C ASN A 392 4.81 -14.90 -17.53
N VAL A 393 5.24 -13.73 -17.98
CA VAL A 393 5.05 -13.29 -19.36
C VAL A 393 6.40 -13.06 -20.02
N SER A 394 6.54 -13.58 -21.23
CA SER A 394 7.65 -13.27 -22.13
C SER A 394 7.09 -12.59 -23.37
N LEU A 395 7.59 -11.39 -23.69
CA LEU A 395 7.19 -10.64 -24.88
C LEU A 395 8.41 -10.36 -25.75
N HIS A 396 8.32 -10.63 -27.04
CA HIS A 396 9.26 -10.12 -28.03
C HIS A 396 8.72 -8.83 -28.63
N VAL A 397 9.39 -7.70 -28.38
CA VAL A 397 8.84 -6.36 -28.60
C VAL A 397 9.84 -5.42 -29.26
N SER A 398 9.32 -4.40 -29.95
CA SER A 398 10.08 -3.21 -30.34
C SER A 398 9.24 -1.94 -30.15
N THR A 399 9.89 -0.79 -30.16
CA THR A 399 9.24 0.52 -30.02
C THR A 399 9.98 1.57 -30.85
N THR A 400 9.26 2.56 -31.37
CA THR A 400 9.88 3.70 -32.07
C THR A 400 10.48 4.74 -31.11
N ALA A 401 10.23 4.63 -29.80
CA ALA A 401 10.76 5.53 -28.79
C ALA A 401 11.90 4.90 -27.97
N ARG A 402 12.68 5.76 -27.31
CA ARG A 402 13.78 5.34 -26.44
C ARG A 402 13.35 4.87 -25.04
N LEU A 403 12.09 5.08 -24.68
CA LEU A 403 11.50 4.65 -23.41
C LEU A 403 10.04 4.26 -23.64
N THR A 404 9.69 3.06 -23.19
CA THR A 404 8.36 2.47 -23.31
C THR A 404 8.10 1.65 -22.06
N HIS A 405 6.83 1.54 -21.69
CA HIS A 405 6.35 0.61 -20.69
C HIS A 405 5.54 -0.47 -21.39
N TRP A 406 5.64 -1.71 -20.91
CA TRP A 406 4.77 -2.79 -21.33
C TRP A 406 3.98 -3.24 -20.12
N ILE A 407 2.66 -3.23 -20.24
CA ILE A 407 1.73 -3.63 -19.21
C ILE A 407 0.93 -4.81 -19.77
N VAL A 408 0.76 -5.84 -18.95
CA VAL A 408 0.00 -7.03 -19.31
C VAL A 408 -1.05 -7.28 -18.24
N ARG A 409 -2.29 -7.45 -18.67
CA ARG A 409 -3.41 -7.85 -17.83
C ARG A 409 -3.82 -9.28 -18.18
N LEU A 410 -4.01 -10.08 -17.14
CA LEU A 410 -4.73 -11.35 -17.22
C LEU A 410 -6.17 -11.09 -16.80
N GLU A 411 -7.10 -11.50 -17.64
CA GLU A 411 -8.52 -11.20 -17.54
C GLU A 411 -9.37 -12.46 -17.73
N ASP A 412 -10.56 -12.44 -17.13
CA ASP A 412 -11.58 -13.47 -17.27
C ASP A 412 -12.77 -12.89 -18.03
N VAL A 413 -13.06 -13.48 -19.20
CA VAL A 413 -14.22 -13.12 -20.01
C VAL A 413 -15.32 -14.13 -19.73
N ASP A 414 -16.40 -13.68 -19.09
CA ASP A 414 -17.52 -14.55 -18.75
C ASP A 414 -18.35 -14.93 -19.99
N ILE A 415 -19.33 -15.83 -19.80
CA ILE A 415 -20.23 -16.28 -20.87
C ILE A 415 -21.12 -15.18 -21.47
N ASN A 416 -21.26 -14.03 -20.78
CA ASN A 416 -22.02 -12.88 -21.24
C ASN A 416 -21.13 -11.80 -21.88
N GLY A 417 -19.81 -11.99 -21.88
CA GLY A 417 -18.82 -11.05 -22.40
C GLY A 417 -18.34 -9.98 -21.42
N GLN A 418 -18.70 -10.07 -20.13
CA GLN A 418 -18.12 -9.20 -19.09
C GLN A 418 -16.65 -9.55 -18.89
N VAL A 419 -15.79 -8.53 -18.76
CA VAL A 419 -14.34 -8.72 -18.62
C VAL A 419 -13.89 -8.33 -17.22
N LEU A 420 -13.38 -9.29 -16.45
CA LEU A 420 -12.92 -9.08 -15.09
C LEU A 420 -11.39 -9.10 -15.01
N LEU A 421 -10.80 -8.11 -14.33
CA LEU A 421 -9.37 -8.09 -14.07
C LEU A 421 -8.99 -9.19 -13.06
N VAL A 422 -8.17 -10.14 -13.50
CA VAL A 422 -7.64 -11.19 -12.61
C VAL A 422 -6.36 -10.70 -11.94
N THR A 423 -5.38 -10.27 -12.73
CA THR A 423 -4.13 -9.67 -12.23
C THR A 423 -3.45 -8.86 -13.33
N THR A 424 -2.45 -8.06 -12.96
CA THR A 424 -1.68 -7.20 -13.87
C THR A 424 -0.20 -7.29 -13.54
N GLY A 425 0.65 -6.88 -14.48
CA GLY A 425 2.09 -6.73 -14.31
C GLY A 425 2.60 -5.73 -15.33
N ALA A 426 3.71 -5.06 -14.99
CA ALA A 426 4.29 -4.07 -15.86
C ALA A 426 5.81 -4.17 -15.90
N LEU A 427 6.41 -3.59 -16.93
CA LEU A 427 7.85 -3.44 -17.03
C LEU A 427 8.20 -2.07 -17.61
N ASN A 428 9.05 -1.34 -16.90
CA ASN A 428 9.78 -0.23 -17.50
C ASN A 428 10.87 -0.75 -18.45
N GLY A 429 10.75 -0.47 -19.74
CA GLY A 429 11.70 -0.96 -20.75
C GLY A 429 13.14 -0.50 -20.58
N ALA A 430 13.37 0.66 -19.94
CA ALA A 430 14.72 1.08 -19.60
C ALA A 430 15.33 0.27 -18.45
N GLN A 431 14.52 -0.50 -17.72
CA GLN A 431 14.89 -1.33 -16.59
C GLN A 431 14.71 -2.83 -16.83
N ARG A 432 14.63 -3.23 -18.10
CA ARG A 432 14.55 -4.63 -18.54
C ARG A 432 15.73 -5.51 -18.11
N GLN A 433 16.84 -4.88 -17.69
CA GLN A 433 18.08 -5.53 -17.30
C GLN A 433 18.69 -4.82 -16.08
N ASN A 434 19.64 -5.48 -15.41
CA ASN A 434 20.25 -4.99 -14.17
C ASN A 434 20.95 -3.64 -14.29
N SER A 435 21.45 -3.28 -15.47
CA SER A 435 22.04 -1.98 -15.77
C SER A 435 21.04 -1.16 -16.59
N PRO A 436 20.25 -0.27 -15.96
CA PRO A 436 19.20 0.46 -16.64
C PRO A 436 19.75 1.33 -17.75
N ALA A 437 19.13 1.26 -18.92
CA ALA A 437 19.55 1.98 -20.12
C ALA A 437 18.37 2.17 -21.05
N TYR A 438 18.31 3.32 -21.73
CA TYR A 438 17.33 3.57 -22.78
C TYR A 438 17.29 2.45 -23.83
N LEU A 439 16.13 2.29 -24.44
CA LEU A 439 15.92 1.43 -25.59
C LEU A 439 16.53 2.09 -26.82
N GLN A 440 17.20 1.30 -27.65
CA GLN A 440 17.48 1.69 -29.03
C GLN A 440 16.18 1.58 -29.84
N PRO A 441 15.68 2.68 -30.44
CA PRO A 441 14.47 2.65 -31.26
C PRO A 441 14.53 1.57 -32.36
N ASN A 442 13.40 0.93 -32.60
CA ASN A 442 13.20 -0.15 -33.59
C ASN A 442 14.04 -1.43 -33.39
N SER A 443 14.86 -1.49 -32.34
CA SER A 443 15.52 -2.74 -31.95
C SER A 443 14.52 -3.68 -31.29
N ARG A 444 14.72 -4.98 -31.48
CA ARG A 444 13.89 -6.02 -30.88
C ARG A 444 14.48 -6.47 -29.55
N TYR A 445 13.62 -6.65 -28.56
CA TYR A 445 13.98 -7.12 -27.23
C TYR A 445 13.06 -8.26 -26.82
N THR A 446 13.62 -9.27 -26.18
CA THR A 446 12.82 -10.22 -25.40
C THR A 446 12.82 -9.76 -23.96
N ILE A 447 11.65 -9.47 -23.43
CA ILE A 447 11.45 -9.03 -22.06
C ILE A 447 10.62 -10.07 -21.31
N THR A 448 11.02 -10.35 -20.07
CA THR A 448 10.32 -11.31 -19.21
C THR A 448 10.06 -10.66 -17.86
N PHE A 449 8.82 -10.73 -17.39
CA PHE A 449 8.44 -10.21 -16.09
C PHE A 449 7.21 -10.96 -15.54
N PRO A 450 7.09 -11.04 -14.20
CA PRO A 450 5.92 -11.64 -13.56
C PRO A 450 4.73 -10.66 -13.53
N LEU A 451 3.51 -11.20 -13.58
CA LEU A 451 2.33 -10.50 -13.09
C LEU A 451 2.25 -10.64 -11.56
N ARG A 452 1.43 -9.80 -10.91
CA ARG A 452 1.20 -9.88 -9.46
C ARG A 452 0.57 -11.21 -9.07
N PHE A 453 0.89 -11.72 -7.88
CA PHE A 453 0.33 -12.95 -7.35
C PHE A 453 -1.20 -12.93 -7.39
N THR A 454 -1.79 -14.05 -7.79
CA THR A 454 -3.24 -14.17 -7.89
C THR A 454 -3.72 -15.57 -7.53
N THR A 455 -4.95 -15.63 -7.07
CA THR A 455 -5.79 -16.82 -7.15
C THR A 455 -6.99 -16.49 -8.02
N TRP A 456 -7.41 -17.39 -8.91
CA TRP A 456 -8.64 -17.22 -9.68
C TRP A 456 -9.16 -18.55 -10.20
N THR A 457 -10.47 -18.65 -10.36
CA THR A 457 -11.14 -19.81 -10.97
C THR A 457 -11.74 -19.38 -12.29
N PHE A 458 -11.26 -19.93 -13.40
CA PHE A 458 -11.91 -19.78 -14.71
C PHE A 458 -12.96 -20.88 -14.85
N TYR A 459 -14.22 -20.50 -15.04
CA TYR A 459 -15.31 -21.46 -15.20
C TYR A 459 -15.40 -22.05 -16.60
N SER A 460 -16.13 -23.15 -16.72
CA SER A 460 -16.49 -23.71 -18.03
C SER A 460 -17.26 -22.66 -18.85
N GLY A 461 -16.89 -22.48 -20.12
CA GLY A 461 -17.47 -21.50 -21.03
C GLY A 461 -16.81 -20.12 -20.99
N HIS A 462 -16.06 -19.80 -19.93
CA HIS A 462 -15.29 -18.55 -19.85
C HIS A 462 -14.08 -18.60 -20.78
N ARG A 463 -13.45 -17.45 -21.03
CA ARG A 463 -12.18 -17.36 -21.77
C ARG A 463 -11.10 -16.72 -20.92
N ILE A 464 -9.87 -17.21 -21.10
CA ILE A 464 -8.67 -16.55 -20.58
C ILE A 464 -8.29 -15.47 -21.59
N ARG A 465 -8.17 -14.23 -21.11
CA ARG A 465 -7.75 -13.09 -21.92
C ARG A 465 -6.40 -12.57 -21.46
N ILE A 466 -5.53 -12.29 -22.42
CA ILE A 466 -4.31 -11.52 -22.23
C ILE A 466 -4.46 -10.20 -22.97
N SER A 467 -4.37 -9.10 -22.23
CA SER A 467 -4.41 -7.74 -22.78
C SER A 467 -3.05 -7.06 -22.60
N VAL A 468 -2.46 -6.60 -23.69
CA VAL A 468 -1.15 -5.93 -23.71
C VAL A 468 -1.34 -4.46 -24.05
N SER A 469 -0.86 -3.58 -23.17
CA SER A 469 -0.89 -2.13 -23.37
C SER A 469 0.48 -1.49 -23.12
N ASN A 470 0.61 -0.25 -23.54
CA ASN A 470 1.81 0.58 -23.34
C ASN A 470 1.57 1.77 -22.39
N ALA A 471 0.38 1.84 -21.78
CA ALA A 471 -0.03 2.77 -20.72
C ALA A 471 -1.06 2.12 -19.77
N MET A 472 -1.10 2.59 -18.51
CA MET A 472 -2.16 2.27 -17.54
C MET A 472 -2.32 3.43 -16.54
N PHE A 473 -2.97 4.50 -17.00
CA PHE A 473 -3.22 5.72 -16.26
C PHE A 473 -4.55 5.62 -15.50
N PRO A 474 -4.63 5.94 -14.19
CA PRO A 474 -3.68 6.73 -13.39
C PRO A 474 -2.63 5.93 -12.61
N THR A 475 -2.59 4.59 -12.75
CA THR A 475 -1.64 3.75 -11.99
C THR A 475 -0.19 4.14 -12.28
N TYR A 476 0.17 4.39 -13.53
CA TYR A 476 1.55 4.73 -13.88
C TYR A 476 1.66 6.12 -14.49
N TRP A 477 2.74 6.83 -14.15
CA TRP A 477 3.12 8.06 -14.84
C TRP A 477 3.51 7.71 -16.28
N PRO A 478 2.86 8.30 -17.30
CA PRO A 478 3.14 7.97 -18.69
C PRO A 478 4.57 8.29 -19.14
N THR A 479 5.08 7.54 -20.12
CA THR A 479 6.32 7.92 -20.82
C THR A 479 6.12 9.22 -21.61
N PRO A 480 7.16 10.05 -21.80
CA PRO A 480 7.02 11.35 -22.44
C PRO A 480 7.17 11.32 -23.97
N PHE A 481 7.19 10.14 -24.60
CA PHE A 481 7.46 10.00 -26.03
C PHE A 481 6.24 9.44 -26.75
N SER A 482 5.84 10.07 -27.85
CA SER A 482 4.91 9.46 -28.79
C SER A 482 5.60 8.26 -29.45
N MET A 483 4.89 7.15 -29.57
CA MET A 483 5.47 5.90 -30.06
C MET A 483 4.43 4.97 -30.66
N ASN A 484 4.93 4.07 -31.52
CA ASN A 484 4.24 2.83 -31.87
C ASN A 484 5.07 1.68 -31.31
N THR A 485 4.40 0.72 -30.70
CA THR A 485 5.00 -0.52 -30.22
C THR A 485 4.63 -1.67 -31.14
N SER A 486 5.56 -2.59 -31.34
CA SER A 486 5.31 -3.85 -32.06
C SER A 486 5.47 -5.02 -31.11
N LEU A 487 4.51 -5.95 -31.15
CA LEU A 487 4.56 -7.24 -30.46
C LEU A 487 4.74 -8.33 -31.51
N PHE A 488 5.89 -9.00 -31.47
CA PHE A 488 6.19 -10.11 -32.36
C PHE A 488 5.65 -11.40 -31.78
N LEU A 489 4.80 -12.09 -32.51
CA LEU A 489 4.04 -13.27 -32.07
C LEU A 489 4.81 -14.59 -32.24
N ASN A 490 6.14 -14.53 -32.22
CA ASN A 490 6.96 -15.73 -32.35
C ASN A 490 6.81 -16.60 -31.10
N SER A 491 6.13 -17.74 -31.25
CA SER A 491 5.83 -18.70 -30.17
C SER A 491 7.05 -19.17 -29.36
N SER A 492 8.27 -19.13 -29.92
CA SER A 492 9.49 -19.52 -29.19
C SER A 492 9.92 -18.51 -28.11
N VAL A 493 9.47 -17.26 -28.19
CA VAL A 493 9.92 -16.15 -27.32
C VAL A 493 8.77 -15.30 -26.76
N THR A 494 7.58 -15.38 -27.36
CA THR A 494 6.38 -14.65 -26.93
C THR A 494 5.34 -15.64 -26.42
N PHE A 495 5.11 -15.63 -25.11
CA PHE A 495 4.21 -16.56 -24.43
C PHE A 495 3.83 -16.07 -23.02
N VAL A 496 2.79 -16.69 -22.47
CA VAL A 496 2.37 -16.56 -21.07
C VAL A 496 2.37 -17.94 -20.42
N ASP A 497 3.02 -18.05 -19.27
CA ASP A 497 3.05 -19.27 -18.47
C ASP A 497 2.08 -19.14 -17.30
N LEU A 498 0.98 -19.90 -17.35
CA LEU A 498 -0.08 -19.90 -16.34
C LEU A 498 0.18 -20.99 -15.27
N PRO A 499 0.11 -20.64 -13.98
CA PRO A 499 0.26 -21.57 -12.87
C PRO A 499 -1.05 -22.31 -12.59
N VAL A 500 -1.35 -23.36 -13.38
CA VAL A 500 -2.66 -24.02 -13.37
C VAL A 500 -2.72 -25.15 -12.36
N LEU A 501 -3.86 -25.27 -11.70
CA LEU A 501 -4.22 -26.37 -10.83
C LEU A 501 -5.57 -26.95 -11.26
N PRO A 502 -5.75 -28.28 -11.18
CA PRO A 502 -7.09 -28.85 -11.24
C PRO A 502 -7.89 -28.34 -10.03
N VAL A 503 -9.15 -27.98 -10.27
CA VAL A 503 -10.09 -27.60 -9.19
C VAL A 503 -10.18 -28.77 -8.20
N LEU A 504 -9.79 -28.53 -6.96
CA LEU A 504 -9.87 -29.54 -5.90
C LEU A 504 -11.33 -29.73 -5.50
N SER A 505 -11.75 -30.99 -5.25
CA SER A 505 -13.04 -31.22 -4.61
C SER A 505 -13.00 -30.66 -3.18
N SER A 506 -14.08 -30.05 -2.72
CA SER A 506 -14.19 -29.48 -1.36
C SER A 506 -13.87 -30.47 -0.23
N SER A 507 -13.94 -31.78 -0.51
CA SER A 507 -13.56 -32.87 0.41
C SER A 507 -12.05 -33.10 0.55
N SER A 508 -11.21 -32.54 -0.32
CA SER A 508 -9.78 -32.91 -0.46
C SER A 508 -8.80 -31.89 0.15
N SER A 509 -9.27 -30.74 0.65
CA SER A 509 -8.43 -29.80 1.39
C SER A 509 -9.23 -29.22 2.55
N PRO A 510 -8.81 -29.43 3.82
CA PRO A 510 -9.52 -28.88 4.95
C PRO A 510 -9.53 -27.35 4.85
N SER A 511 -10.72 -26.76 4.91
CA SER A 511 -10.83 -25.31 5.02
C SER A 511 -10.34 -24.87 6.40
N PRO A 512 -9.63 -23.73 6.48
CA PRO A 512 -9.35 -23.13 7.77
C PRO A 512 -10.64 -22.84 8.52
N SER A 513 -10.71 -23.27 9.78
CA SER A 513 -11.74 -22.84 10.70
C SER A 513 -11.26 -21.54 11.35
N PHE A 514 -11.71 -20.41 10.82
CA PHE A 514 -11.46 -19.13 11.50
C PHE A 514 -12.45 -18.99 12.64
N THR A 515 -11.99 -18.49 13.78
CA THR A 515 -12.87 -17.99 14.82
C THR A 515 -13.61 -16.77 14.28
N GLN A 516 -14.82 -16.97 13.74
CA GLN A 516 -15.70 -15.86 13.41
C GLN A 516 -16.11 -15.17 14.71
N LYS A 517 -15.61 -13.94 14.92
CA LYS A 517 -15.92 -12.98 15.98
C LYS A 517 -15.36 -13.29 17.37
N GLN A 518 -14.29 -12.58 17.72
CA GLN A 518 -13.90 -12.33 19.11
C GLN A 518 -13.78 -10.83 19.46
N VAL A 519 -14.56 -9.95 18.83
CA VAL A 519 -14.60 -8.53 19.22
C VAL A 519 -15.88 -8.28 20.01
N SER A 520 -15.76 -8.02 21.32
CA SER A 520 -16.88 -7.53 22.14
C SER A 520 -17.24 -6.11 21.71
N SER A 521 -18.50 -5.69 21.83
CA SER A 521 -18.87 -4.26 21.70
C SER A 521 -18.07 -3.37 22.64
N ASP A 522 -17.64 -3.90 23.79
CA ASP A 522 -16.81 -3.17 24.74
C ASP A 522 -15.40 -2.88 24.22
N ASP A 523 -14.91 -3.68 23.27
CA ASP A 523 -13.58 -3.56 22.64
C ASP A 523 -13.52 -2.44 21.58
N ILE A 524 -14.67 -1.92 21.15
CA ILE A 524 -14.76 -0.89 20.13
C ILE A 524 -14.95 0.47 20.83
N LEU A 525 -13.99 1.38 20.64
CA LEU A 525 -14.27 2.80 20.92
C LEU A 525 -15.39 3.24 19.98
N PRO A 526 -16.51 3.75 20.50
CA PRO A 526 -17.67 3.97 19.66
C PRO A 526 -17.34 5.02 18.58
N GLU A 527 -17.64 4.69 17.31
CA GLU A 527 -17.33 5.52 16.13
C GLU A 527 -18.10 6.85 16.09
N VAL A 528 -18.92 7.16 17.10
CA VAL A 528 -19.66 8.43 17.26
C VAL A 528 -18.77 9.67 17.22
N PHE A 529 -17.45 9.54 17.24
CA PHE A 529 -16.53 10.67 17.19
C PHE A 529 -15.78 10.83 15.87
N SER A 530 -16.05 10.00 14.85
CA SER A 530 -15.40 10.08 13.54
C SER A 530 -16.42 9.92 12.41
N ALA A 531 -16.29 10.75 11.37
CA ALA A 531 -17.09 10.63 10.15
C ALA A 531 -16.21 10.87 8.92
N ALA A 532 -16.49 10.20 7.82
CA ALA A 532 -15.84 10.45 6.54
C ALA A 532 -16.81 10.30 5.39
N LYS A 533 -16.65 11.14 4.36
CA LYS A 533 -17.34 10.93 3.09
C LYS A 533 -16.66 9.79 2.32
N PRO A 534 -17.40 9.04 1.48
CA PRO A 534 -16.80 8.05 0.59
C PRO A 534 -15.68 8.67 -0.25
N ARG A 535 -14.64 7.87 -0.54
CA ARG A 535 -13.60 8.27 -1.49
C ARG A 535 -14.22 8.35 -2.87
N LEU A 536 -14.08 9.49 -3.54
CA LEU A 536 -14.65 9.72 -4.86
C LEU A 536 -13.53 9.82 -5.89
N TYR A 537 -13.43 8.82 -6.77
CA TYR A 537 -12.64 8.90 -8.00
C TYR A 537 -13.57 9.23 -9.16
N LYS A 538 -13.18 10.22 -9.98
CA LYS A 538 -13.94 10.58 -11.19
C LYS A 538 -12.98 10.78 -12.35
N ARG A 539 -13.40 10.31 -13.53
CA ARG A 539 -12.73 10.55 -14.81
C ARG A 539 -13.46 11.67 -15.55
N TYR A 540 -12.71 12.67 -15.98
CA TYR A 540 -13.17 13.75 -16.85
C TYR A 540 -12.36 13.73 -18.12
N GLU A 541 -13.02 13.67 -19.27
CA GLU A 541 -12.37 13.61 -20.56
C GLU A 541 -12.82 14.78 -21.43
N THR A 542 -11.85 15.39 -22.10
CA THR A 542 -12.05 16.41 -23.13
C THR A 542 -11.40 15.93 -24.43
N ASN A 543 -11.59 16.68 -25.51
CA ASN A 543 -10.92 16.37 -26.79
C ASN A 543 -9.39 16.42 -26.70
N THR A 544 -8.81 16.99 -25.64
CA THR A 544 -7.36 17.23 -25.55
C THR A 544 -6.73 16.69 -24.27
N THR A 545 -7.51 16.26 -23.27
CA THR A 545 -6.99 15.79 -21.98
C THR A 545 -7.92 14.80 -21.30
N THR A 546 -7.34 13.92 -20.49
CA THR A 546 -8.03 13.10 -19.51
C THR A 546 -7.55 13.50 -18.13
N THR A 547 -8.48 13.71 -17.19
CA THR A 547 -8.20 14.07 -15.80
C THR A 547 -8.89 13.09 -14.85
N ILE A 548 -8.12 12.53 -13.93
CA ILE A 548 -8.63 11.75 -12.80
C ILE A 548 -8.61 12.64 -11.57
N THR A 549 -9.75 12.75 -10.89
CA THR A 549 -9.86 13.51 -9.64
C THR A 549 -10.12 12.56 -8.47
N PHE A 550 -9.55 12.88 -7.33
CA PHE A 550 -9.82 12.24 -6.05
C PHE A 550 -10.30 13.27 -5.04
N GLU A 551 -11.27 12.89 -4.21
CA GLU A 551 -11.65 13.64 -3.03
C GLU A 551 -11.87 12.72 -1.83
N ARG A 552 -11.39 13.16 -0.67
CA ARG A 552 -11.67 12.59 0.64
C ARG A 552 -11.86 13.70 1.66
N ILE A 553 -12.92 13.57 2.45
CA ILE A 553 -13.20 14.46 3.59
C ILE A 553 -13.38 13.60 4.84
N SER A 554 -12.75 13.99 5.95
CA SER A 554 -12.94 13.37 7.26
C SER A 554 -13.05 14.39 8.38
N TYR A 555 -13.72 13.98 9.45
CA TYR A 555 -13.99 14.78 10.65
C TYR A 555 -13.79 13.91 11.89
N GLU A 556 -13.21 14.48 12.93
CA GLU A 556 -13.01 13.81 14.21
C GLU A 556 -13.19 14.79 15.37
N LEU A 557 -13.84 14.35 16.44
CA LEU A 557 -13.85 15.04 17.73
C LEU A 557 -12.92 14.31 18.68
N LEU A 558 -11.78 14.88 19.01
CA LEU A 558 -10.78 14.25 19.89
C LEU A 558 -11.17 14.38 21.38
N PRO A 559 -10.72 13.48 22.28
CA PRO A 559 -11.09 13.49 23.70
C PRO A 559 -10.74 14.77 24.48
N ASN A 560 -9.81 15.58 23.95
CA ASN A 560 -9.43 16.87 24.50
C ASN A 560 -10.38 18.02 24.04
N ASN A 561 -11.56 17.70 23.52
CA ASN A 561 -12.53 18.64 22.93
C ASN A 561 -11.95 19.44 21.75
N CYS A 562 -11.03 18.83 21.00
CA CYS A 562 -10.53 19.38 19.74
C CYS A 562 -11.32 18.78 18.58
N PHE A 563 -12.00 19.63 17.82
CA PHE A 563 -12.53 19.22 16.52
C PHE A 563 -11.43 19.30 15.48
N MET A 564 -11.24 18.22 14.74
CA MET A 564 -10.33 18.11 13.62
C MET A 564 -11.12 17.79 12.36
N SER A 565 -10.73 18.39 11.25
CA SER A 565 -11.24 17.99 9.94
C SER A 565 -10.16 18.06 8.89
N ALA A 566 -10.25 17.16 7.90
CA ALA A 566 -9.30 17.05 6.81
C ALA A 566 -10.02 16.99 5.46
N LEU A 567 -9.49 17.71 4.48
CA LEU A 567 -9.80 17.57 3.06
C LEU A 567 -8.53 17.15 2.36
N GLN A 568 -8.64 16.16 1.49
CA GLN A 568 -7.60 15.77 0.57
C GLN A 568 -8.19 15.66 -0.82
N THR A 569 -7.57 16.33 -1.77
CA THR A 569 -7.90 16.19 -3.18
C THR A 569 -6.63 16.00 -3.99
N PHE A 570 -6.76 15.32 -5.12
CA PHE A 570 -5.77 15.44 -6.17
C PHE A 570 -6.43 15.40 -7.54
N ASN A 571 -5.78 16.03 -8.51
CA ASN A 571 -6.07 15.90 -9.93
C ASN A 571 -4.83 15.34 -10.63
N LEU A 572 -4.99 14.32 -11.45
CA LEU A 572 -3.96 13.81 -12.34
C LEU A 572 -4.45 13.96 -13.78
N THR A 573 -3.78 14.80 -14.57
CA THR A 573 -4.14 15.15 -15.94
C THR A 573 -3.07 14.69 -16.91
N CYS A 574 -3.50 14.02 -17.98
CA CYS A 574 -2.67 13.63 -19.12
C CYS A 574 -3.16 14.32 -20.40
N SER A 575 -2.24 14.85 -21.19
CA SER A 575 -2.52 15.42 -22.51
C SER A 575 -2.76 14.33 -23.56
N HIS A 576 -3.70 14.58 -24.48
CA HIS A 576 -3.96 13.72 -25.63
C HIS A 576 -3.05 14.00 -26.83
N ARG A 577 -2.39 15.17 -26.83
CA ARG A 577 -1.57 15.65 -27.96
C ARG A 577 -0.08 15.47 -27.75
N ASP A 578 0.36 15.64 -26.50
CA ASP A 578 1.78 15.58 -26.13
C ASP A 578 1.93 14.72 -24.87
N PRO A 579 2.42 13.47 -24.99
CA PRO A 579 2.56 12.56 -23.86
C PRO A 579 3.55 13.04 -22.79
N SER A 580 4.38 14.03 -23.10
CA SER A 580 5.30 14.63 -22.14
C SER A 580 4.62 15.55 -21.13
N VAL A 581 3.44 16.08 -21.48
CA VAL A 581 2.66 17.00 -20.66
C VAL A 581 1.68 16.23 -19.77
N VAL A 582 2.18 15.90 -18.58
CA VAL A 582 1.42 15.24 -17.51
C VAL A 582 1.54 16.11 -16.25
N ARG A 583 0.44 16.24 -15.50
CA ARG A 583 0.38 17.03 -14.27
C ARG A 583 -0.39 16.29 -13.20
N TRP A 584 0.20 16.18 -12.02
CA TRP A 584 -0.47 15.84 -10.77
C TRP A 584 -0.50 17.08 -9.88
N SER A 585 -1.66 17.39 -9.31
CA SER A 585 -1.82 18.48 -8.33
C SER A 585 -2.60 17.97 -7.15
N GLY A 586 -1.99 17.90 -5.96
CA GLY A 586 -2.62 17.56 -4.70
C GLY A 586 -2.86 18.77 -3.81
N ARG A 587 -3.97 18.77 -3.09
CA ARG A 587 -4.27 19.73 -2.02
C ARG A 587 -4.71 18.97 -0.77
N ALA A 588 -4.11 19.32 0.37
CA ALA A 588 -4.57 18.88 1.68
C ALA A 588 -4.78 20.08 2.59
N GLN A 589 -5.90 20.08 3.31
CA GLN A 589 -6.22 21.08 4.32
C GLN A 589 -6.60 20.36 5.59
N GLN A 590 -6.01 20.75 6.71
CA GLN A 590 -6.45 20.34 8.03
C GLN A 590 -6.75 21.54 8.90
N THR A 591 -7.90 21.45 9.57
CA THR A 591 -8.40 22.44 10.52
C THR A 591 -8.44 21.81 11.90
N TYR A 592 -7.93 22.54 12.89
CA TYR A 592 -8.06 22.20 14.31
C TYR A 592 -8.78 23.33 15.03
N VAL A 593 -9.88 23.02 15.71
CA VAL A 593 -10.64 23.97 16.54
C VAL A 593 -10.72 23.44 17.97
N PHE A 594 -10.24 24.24 18.92
CA PHE A 594 -10.17 23.86 20.33
C PHE A 594 -11.40 24.30 21.12
N ASP A 595 -11.56 23.77 22.33
CA ASP A 595 -12.65 24.07 23.26
C ASP A 595 -14.06 23.81 22.69
N VAL A 596 -14.19 22.73 21.92
CA VAL A 596 -15.46 22.24 21.36
C VAL A 596 -16.19 21.39 22.39
N ARG A 597 -16.74 22.04 23.42
CA ARG A 597 -17.48 21.38 24.52
C ARG A 597 -18.98 21.30 24.24
N GLY A 598 -19.64 20.37 24.92
CA GLY A 598 -21.12 20.24 24.92
C GLY A 598 -21.68 19.33 23.82
N TYR A 599 -20.82 18.61 23.10
CA TYR A 599 -21.21 17.65 22.06
C TYR A 599 -20.79 16.24 22.48
N GLY A 600 -21.70 15.28 22.37
CA GLY A 600 -21.47 13.88 22.73
C GLY A 600 -21.07 13.00 21.55
N SER A 601 -21.27 13.50 20.33
CA SER A 601 -20.98 12.87 19.04
C SER A 601 -20.51 13.91 18.02
N ILE A 602 -19.81 13.47 16.98
CA ILE A 602 -19.47 14.26 15.78
C ILE A 602 -20.74 14.73 15.06
N ASP A 603 -21.81 13.94 15.11
CA ASP A 603 -23.10 14.25 14.49
C ASP A 603 -23.85 15.37 15.21
N ASP A 604 -23.55 15.58 16.50
CA ASP A 604 -24.13 16.69 17.28
C ASP A 604 -23.52 18.04 16.91
N ILE A 605 -22.35 18.04 16.25
CA ILE A 605 -21.64 19.26 15.90
C ILE A 605 -22.27 19.83 14.63
N PRO A 606 -22.98 20.98 14.69
CA PRO A 606 -23.61 21.54 13.52
C PRO A 606 -22.50 21.91 12.52
N LEU A 607 -22.48 21.30 11.35
CA LEU A 607 -21.56 21.69 10.26
C LEU A 607 -22.16 22.85 9.47
N ARG A 608 -21.34 23.70 8.85
CA ARG A 608 -21.86 24.76 7.97
C ARG A 608 -22.45 24.16 6.68
N ASN A 609 -23.61 24.65 6.26
CA ASN A 609 -24.26 24.25 5.00
C ASN A 609 -23.54 24.89 3.79
N GLY A 610 -23.06 24.08 2.84
CA GLY A 610 -22.44 24.53 1.58
C GLY A 610 -21.14 23.78 1.19
N ASP A 611 -20.64 24.03 -0.02
CA ASP A 611 -19.40 23.51 -0.66
C ASP A 611 -18.22 23.37 0.33
N PRO A 612 -17.41 22.29 0.32
CA PRO A 612 -17.00 21.53 1.50
C PRO A 612 -16.30 22.38 2.58
N GLN A 613 -17.09 23.02 3.44
CA GLN A 613 -16.55 23.76 4.58
C GLN A 613 -16.21 22.75 5.68
N LEU A 614 -14.92 22.50 5.83
CA LEU A 614 -14.24 21.73 6.87
C LEU A 614 -14.29 22.43 8.24
N TYR A 615 -15.44 22.95 8.64
CA TYR A 615 -15.56 23.70 9.88
C TYR A 615 -16.88 23.40 10.59
N PRO A 616 -16.83 23.26 11.93
CA PRO A 616 -18.02 23.32 12.74
C PRO A 616 -18.64 24.73 12.60
N ASN A 617 -19.96 24.80 12.59
CA ASN A 617 -20.76 26.03 12.57
C ASN A 617 -20.75 26.69 13.95
N ILE A 618 -19.56 27.12 14.35
CA ILE A 618 -19.25 27.78 15.62
C ILE A 618 -18.47 29.06 15.34
N ASP A 619 -18.48 29.96 16.32
CA ASP A 619 -17.77 31.23 16.24
C ASP A 619 -16.25 31.03 16.43
N LEU A 620 -15.52 30.90 15.31
CA LEU A 620 -14.06 30.74 15.31
C LEU A 620 -13.31 31.95 15.89
N THR A 621 -13.94 33.13 15.96
CA THR A 621 -13.29 34.32 16.55
C THR A 621 -13.15 34.22 18.07
N LYS A 622 -13.95 33.35 18.70
CA LYS A 622 -13.95 33.11 20.15
C LYS A 622 -13.14 31.89 20.56
N ARG A 623 -12.50 31.19 19.62
CA ARG A 623 -11.82 29.92 19.89
C ARG A 623 -10.44 29.90 19.28
N LYS A 624 -9.49 29.31 20.02
CA LYS A 624 -8.19 28.95 19.45
C LYS A 624 -8.43 27.99 18.29
N HIS A 625 -7.80 28.27 17.16
CA HIS A 625 -7.81 27.38 16.02
C HIS A 625 -6.59 27.64 15.15
N PHE A 626 -6.22 26.64 14.36
CA PHE A 626 -5.27 26.81 13.27
C PHE A 626 -5.68 25.97 12.06
N ILE A 627 -5.20 26.39 10.90
CA ILE A 627 -5.41 25.72 9.62
C ILE A 627 -4.05 25.54 8.97
N VAL A 628 -3.73 24.30 8.60
CA VAL A 628 -2.60 24.00 7.72
C VAL A 628 -3.15 23.68 6.35
N LEU A 629 -2.63 24.34 5.33
CA LEU A 629 -2.90 24.06 3.91
C LEU A 629 -1.60 23.60 3.26
N THR A 630 -1.67 22.55 2.47
CA THR A 630 -0.56 22.04 1.66
C THR A 630 -1.04 21.86 0.24
N GLU A 631 -0.29 22.42 -0.70
CA GLU A 631 -0.51 22.30 -2.14
C GLU A 631 0.80 21.76 -2.74
N SER A 632 0.69 20.72 -3.55
CA SER A 632 1.83 20.11 -4.24
C SER A 632 1.45 19.86 -5.69
N GLU A 633 2.28 20.32 -6.61
CA GLU A 633 2.15 20.06 -8.03
C GLU A 633 3.41 19.37 -8.52
N VAL A 634 3.24 18.22 -9.17
CA VAL A 634 4.27 17.58 -9.97
C VAL A 634 3.84 17.65 -11.42
N ARG A 635 4.68 18.17 -12.30
CA ARG A 635 4.43 18.18 -13.75
C ARG A 635 5.67 17.72 -14.49
N SER A 636 5.48 17.19 -15.69
CA SER A 636 6.61 16.82 -16.55
C SER A 636 6.61 17.57 -17.88
N ASP A 637 7.80 17.61 -18.47
CA ASP A 637 8.00 17.74 -19.91
C ASP A 637 8.81 16.53 -20.42
N ARG A 638 9.36 16.66 -21.63
CA ARG A 638 10.13 15.60 -22.30
C ARG A 638 11.37 15.17 -21.53
N ASP A 639 12.00 16.09 -20.80
CA ASP A 639 13.33 15.89 -20.21
C ASP A 639 13.35 15.99 -18.69
N CYS A 640 12.35 16.63 -18.09
CA CYS A 640 12.34 16.97 -16.67
C CYS A 640 10.99 16.72 -16.00
N PHE A 641 11.06 16.45 -14.70
CA PHE A 641 9.99 16.66 -13.75
C PHE A 641 10.21 17.98 -13.02
N TYR A 642 9.11 18.65 -12.69
CA TYR A 642 9.08 19.87 -11.91
C TYR A 642 8.16 19.67 -10.74
N ILE A 643 8.58 20.15 -9.57
CA ILE A 643 7.78 20.18 -8.36
C ILE A 643 7.57 21.63 -7.92
N ASN A 644 6.33 21.99 -7.64
CA ASN A 644 5.96 23.19 -6.92
C ASN A 644 5.25 22.77 -5.64
N PHE A 645 5.79 23.15 -4.49
CA PHE A 645 5.21 22.83 -3.19
C PHE A 645 4.98 24.10 -2.39
N LYS A 646 3.85 24.18 -1.72
CA LYS A 646 3.46 25.30 -0.88
C LYS A 646 2.76 24.79 0.36
N ARG A 647 3.24 25.22 1.53
CA ARG A 647 2.58 24.97 2.81
C ARG A 647 2.25 26.30 3.47
N GLN A 648 1.02 26.44 3.96
CA GLN A 648 0.55 27.63 4.63
C GLN A 648 0.00 27.28 6.00
N LEU A 649 0.31 28.12 6.99
CA LEU A 649 -0.29 28.07 8.31
C LEU A 649 -1.08 29.35 8.52
N PHE A 650 -2.32 29.19 8.95
CA PHE A 650 -3.16 30.27 9.46
C PHE A 650 -3.45 29.99 10.93
N GLN A 651 -3.12 30.93 11.81
CA GLN A 651 -3.40 30.81 13.24
C GLN A 651 -4.19 32.02 13.71
N SER A 652 -5.19 31.79 14.54
CA SER A 652 -5.81 32.86 15.34
C SER A 652 -5.26 32.78 16.76
N ASN A 653 -4.59 33.86 17.19
CA ASN A 653 -4.56 34.18 18.61
C ASN A 653 -5.89 34.88 18.92
N SER A 654 -6.51 34.56 20.04
CA SER A 654 -7.87 34.95 20.48
C SER A 654 -8.14 36.47 20.57
N THR A 655 -7.27 37.32 20.03
CA THR A 655 -7.44 38.76 19.87
C THR A 655 -6.66 39.26 18.63
N LYS A 656 -7.38 39.57 17.56
CA LYS A 656 -7.08 40.50 16.44
C LYS A 656 -5.87 40.31 15.50
N ASN A 657 -4.92 39.40 15.70
CA ASN A 657 -3.86 39.15 14.70
C ASN A 657 -3.91 37.71 14.16
N GLN A 658 -4.25 37.54 12.88
CA GLN A 658 -3.98 36.32 12.13
C GLN A 658 -2.52 36.38 11.65
N SER A 659 -1.63 35.59 12.26
CA SER A 659 -0.34 35.33 11.66
C SER A 659 -0.52 34.33 10.52
N SER A 660 0.05 34.64 9.36
CA SER A 660 0.13 33.68 8.25
C SER A 660 1.60 33.40 7.96
N HIS A 661 1.92 32.12 7.84
CA HIS A 661 3.25 31.67 7.42
C HIS A 661 3.14 30.90 6.12
N VAL A 662 4.08 31.13 5.22
CA VAL A 662 4.14 30.46 3.93
C VAL A 662 5.53 29.88 3.75
N PHE A 663 5.59 28.60 3.42
CA PHE A 663 6.77 27.91 2.94
C PHE A 663 6.54 27.51 1.49
N THR A 664 7.47 27.83 0.61
CA THR A 664 7.44 27.40 -0.78
C THR A 664 8.72 26.66 -1.13
N PHE A 665 8.58 25.65 -1.96
CA PHE A 665 9.70 24.91 -2.52
C PHE A 665 9.45 24.67 -4.01
N LYS A 666 10.52 24.80 -4.80
CA LYS A 666 10.51 24.49 -6.23
C LYS A 666 11.69 23.60 -6.54
N GLY A 667 11.45 22.53 -7.26
CA GLY A 667 12.48 21.58 -7.68
C GLY A 667 12.36 21.27 -9.17
N LYS A 668 13.50 20.89 -9.76
CA LYS A 668 13.61 20.46 -11.15
C LYS A 668 14.51 19.24 -11.20
N HIS A 669 13.99 18.14 -11.75
CA HIS A 669 14.67 16.85 -11.79
C HIS A 669 14.74 16.35 -13.22
N LYS A 670 15.95 16.13 -13.73
CA LYS A 670 16.14 15.54 -15.07
C LYS A 670 15.65 14.09 -15.05
N ARG A 671 14.98 13.65 -16.11
CA ARG A 671 14.66 12.24 -16.34
C ARG A 671 15.97 11.46 -16.51
N ARG A 672 16.17 10.39 -15.73
CA ARG A 672 17.43 9.62 -15.71
C ARG A 672 17.25 8.23 -16.31
N PHE A 673 17.97 7.93 -17.40
CA PHE A 673 18.37 6.59 -17.89
C PHE A 673 19.58 6.72 -18.87
N GLN A 674 20.44 7.73 -18.64
CA GLN A 674 21.54 8.11 -19.54
C GLN A 674 22.69 7.13 -19.53
#